data_AF-A0A0F8DGV7-F1
#
_entry.id   AF-A0A0F8DGV7-F1
#
_cell.length_a   1.000
_cell.length_b   1.000
_cell.length_c   1.000
_cell.angle_alpha   90.00
_cell.angle_beta   90.00
_cell.angle_gamma   90.00
#
_symmetry.space_group_name_H-M   'P 1'
#
loop_
_entity.id
_entity.type
_entity.pdbx_description
1 polymer ?
#
loop_
_entity_poly.entity_id
_entity_poly.type
_entity_poly.pdbx_seq_one_letter_code
_entity_poly.pdbx_strand_id
1 'polypeptide(L)'
;MKKINSLLLTFTILFSCLSGIPNFAAGSVENLDLPLNNKSISEPAIEMAPLNPEFLEPGRSDPVEPISSSDYGHISGTGYIPSPVNISGHSRPVEKLLFRVSGPELPATYDLREEGKVTSVKNQGNTGSCWAFSSIASLESYILVTEGKTRDFSENNMKNLVTKYYSDGFDLTSANGGNALISMAYLTRWSGPINESADPFSETSIYSPTGLPVQKHIQEVLLLPNRKEPLDNEWIKKALMDYGAVYSTMCWSSAYYQENNHAYLYTDSSKVNHAITIVGWNDSFDRNMFKQVPPGDGAFIIKNSWGETFGEEGYFYISYYDTRLGYNENAVFTAAEKDNFDCIYQYDPLGWINSLGYPDYSTAWGGNVFSSGGDEKLEAIGFYTKDLDTAYEIYVYKNPTTGPVNSEKNFVVKENGVCPMPGYHTHLLNSPVSLTSGEKFSVVIKFSNPSDPYLLAIEIPLDSYSSKAQANPGESYISQDGNSWQDLISISKFSETNLCIKAFTTVDALPEAEFSSNVTSWVSPLTVQFTDLSKNAFSWEWDFNGDGIMDSTARNPVYTYTSYGNYTVSLNVSNRKGLDSETKSNYITVTQLSILSANPGGNITTYEGDQQEFSISTNHNSTVNWYLNGVVKHSESGVKSSSYSNSAPSPGIYTVAARAVTGSETVVSTWNWTVRDWNPWDNSTSQEGTNISTGELQEAIHIYKNSLPIPYSGAELTDDRLMKLIRLWREGPAN
;
A
#
# COMPACT_ATOMS: atom_id res chain seq x y z
N MET A 1 74.81 -37.23 1.51
CA MET A 1 74.54 -38.62 1.93
C MET A 1 73.10 -38.92 1.62
N LYS A 2 72.87 -39.56 0.47
CA LYS A 2 72.33 -40.93 0.35
C LYS A 2 70.84 -40.99 0.72
N LYS A 3 69.93 -41.00 -0.27
CA LYS A 3 69.55 -42.09 -1.24
C LYS A 3 68.17 -42.61 -0.77
N ILE A 4 67.15 -42.92 -1.56
CA ILE A 4 66.90 -43.17 -2.99
C ILE A 4 65.35 -43.27 -3.12
N ASN A 5 64.65 -42.61 -4.05
CA ASN A 5 64.46 -42.87 -5.49
C ASN A 5 63.55 -44.05 -5.87
N SER A 6 62.52 -43.75 -6.66
CA SER A 6 62.15 -44.40 -7.93
C SER A 6 60.98 -43.61 -8.55
N LEU A 7 60.89 -43.21 -9.84
CA LEU A 7 61.82 -43.11 -10.97
C LEU A 7 61.07 -42.31 -12.07
N LEU A 8 61.82 -41.50 -12.81
CA LEU A 8 61.48 -40.76 -14.03
C LEU A 8 61.16 -41.68 -15.24
N LEU A 9 60.45 -41.15 -16.26
CA LEU A 9 60.87 -41.14 -17.68
C LEU A 9 59.95 -40.18 -18.49
N THR A 10 60.38 -38.95 -18.83
CA THR A 10 61.05 -38.45 -20.08
C THR A 10 60.12 -38.26 -21.29
N PHE A 11 60.32 -37.34 -22.24
CA PHE A 11 60.97 -36.03 -22.36
C PHE A 11 60.69 -35.58 -23.81
N THR A 12 60.54 -34.28 -24.02
CA THR A 12 60.33 -33.57 -25.31
C THR A 12 61.60 -33.54 -26.18
N ILE A 13 61.49 -33.52 -27.51
CA ILE A 13 62.60 -33.18 -28.45
C ILE A 13 62.22 -31.99 -29.35
N LEU A 14 63.27 -31.24 -29.69
CA LEU A 14 63.41 -29.85 -30.12
C LEU A 14 63.27 -29.57 -31.64
N PHE A 15 63.28 -28.27 -31.94
CA PHE A 15 63.11 -27.51 -33.18
C PHE A 15 64.14 -27.66 -34.34
N SER A 16 63.64 -27.27 -35.54
CA SER A 16 64.26 -26.55 -36.68
C SER A 16 65.32 -27.18 -37.59
N CYS A 17 65.05 -27.14 -38.91
CA CYS A 17 66.01 -26.79 -39.97
C CYS A 17 65.26 -26.24 -41.21
N LEU A 18 65.67 -25.04 -41.65
CA LEU A 18 65.32 -24.38 -42.92
C LEU A 18 66.20 -24.92 -44.06
N SER A 19 65.66 -24.95 -45.29
CA SER A 19 66.21 -24.42 -46.56
C SER A 19 65.90 -25.28 -47.79
N GLY A 20 65.44 -24.62 -48.87
CA GLY A 20 65.36 -25.21 -50.21
C GLY A 20 64.27 -24.62 -51.12
N ILE A 21 64.54 -23.46 -51.73
CA ILE A 21 63.84 -22.97 -52.95
C ILE A 21 64.67 -23.42 -54.17
N PRO A 22 64.05 -23.74 -55.33
CA PRO A 22 64.20 -22.82 -56.48
C PRO A 22 62.92 -22.61 -57.34
N ASN A 23 62.69 -21.32 -57.66
CA ASN A 23 62.10 -20.69 -58.87
C ASN A 23 61.46 -21.54 -59.99
N PHE A 24 60.26 -21.17 -60.49
CA PHE A 24 60.03 -20.22 -61.61
C PHE A 24 58.53 -20.15 -62.04
N ALA A 25 58.05 -18.92 -62.21
CA ALA A 25 57.05 -18.34 -63.13
C ALA A 25 55.83 -19.12 -63.72
N ALA A 26 54.67 -18.48 -63.50
CA ALA A 26 53.59 -18.11 -64.44
C ALA A 26 52.76 -19.20 -65.20
N GLY A 27 51.46 -19.25 -64.91
CA GLY A 27 50.45 -19.90 -65.76
C GLY A 27 49.02 -19.78 -65.21
N SER A 28 48.29 -18.79 -65.73
CA SER A 28 46.82 -18.65 -65.89
C SER A 28 45.81 -19.37 -64.97
N VAL A 29 45.04 -18.53 -64.28
CA VAL A 29 43.59 -18.55 -64.00
C VAL A 29 42.80 -19.75 -64.57
N GLU A 30 42.16 -20.51 -63.68
CA GLU A 30 40.78 -20.96 -63.86
C GLU A 30 40.12 -21.18 -62.49
N ASN A 31 38.99 -20.51 -62.29
CA ASN A 31 38.14 -20.54 -61.11
C ASN A 31 37.62 -21.97 -60.87
N LEU A 32 37.81 -22.48 -59.66
CA LEU A 32 36.89 -23.46 -59.07
C LEU A 32 36.31 -22.84 -57.79
N ASP A 33 35.10 -22.32 -57.92
CA ASP A 33 34.25 -21.91 -56.80
C ASP A 33 33.96 -23.12 -55.91
N LEU A 34 34.46 -23.08 -54.67
CA LEU A 34 33.89 -23.82 -53.54
C LEU A 34 33.13 -22.81 -52.69
N PRO A 35 31.84 -23.05 -52.37
CA PRO A 35 31.04 -22.08 -51.65
C PRO A 35 31.59 -21.93 -50.24
N LEU A 36 32.14 -20.76 -49.92
CA LEU A 36 32.22 -20.28 -48.55
C LEU A 36 30.80 -20.22 -48.02
N ASN A 37 30.45 -21.20 -47.18
CA ASN A 37 29.23 -21.19 -46.41
C ASN A 37 29.36 -20.06 -45.39
N ASN A 38 28.97 -18.86 -45.82
CA ASN A 38 28.91 -17.65 -45.04
C ASN A 38 27.74 -17.82 -44.06
N LYS A 39 27.95 -18.59 -42.99
CA LYS A 39 27.04 -18.60 -41.86
C LYS A 39 27.20 -17.23 -41.18
N SER A 40 26.36 -16.28 -41.58
CA SER A 40 26.09 -15.12 -40.75
C SER A 40 25.74 -15.66 -39.36
N ILE A 41 26.57 -15.36 -38.36
CA ILE A 41 26.22 -15.64 -36.98
C ILE A 41 25.03 -14.72 -36.71
N SER A 42 23.80 -15.26 -36.77
CA SER A 42 22.61 -14.54 -36.35
C SER A 42 22.79 -14.17 -34.89
N GLU A 43 22.34 -12.97 -34.50
CA GLU A 43 22.27 -12.62 -33.08
C GLU A 43 21.54 -13.73 -32.30
N PRO A 44 22.03 -14.10 -31.11
CA PRO A 44 21.42 -15.15 -30.32
C PRO A 44 19.97 -14.76 -30.02
N ALA A 45 19.03 -15.63 -30.41
CA ALA A 45 17.61 -15.36 -30.24
C ALA A 45 17.23 -15.40 -28.76
N ILE A 46 16.60 -14.33 -28.29
CA ILE A 46 16.00 -14.28 -26.95
C ILE A 46 14.70 -15.09 -27.01
N GLU A 47 14.58 -16.08 -26.13
CA GLU A 47 13.39 -16.90 -26.01
C GLU A 47 12.75 -16.81 -24.64
N MET A 48 11.43 -17.00 -24.62
CA MET A 48 10.63 -17.08 -23.41
C MET A 48 10.44 -18.55 -23.06
N ALA A 49 10.50 -18.88 -21.76
CA ALA A 49 10.25 -20.24 -21.31
C ALA A 49 8.82 -20.68 -21.68
N PRO A 50 8.62 -21.97 -21.98
CA PRO A 50 7.29 -22.54 -22.12
C PRO A 50 6.48 -22.32 -20.84
N LEU A 51 5.23 -21.89 -21.01
CA LEU A 51 4.29 -21.78 -19.89
C LEU A 51 4.00 -23.15 -19.28
N ASN A 52 3.59 -23.15 -18.01
CA ASN A 52 3.11 -24.33 -17.33
C ASN A 52 1.97 -24.98 -18.13
N PRO A 53 2.09 -26.26 -18.55
CA PRO A 53 1.02 -26.94 -19.27
C PRO A 53 -0.32 -26.92 -18.53
N GLU A 54 -0.31 -27.04 -17.19
CA GLU A 54 -1.54 -27.03 -16.39
C GLU A 54 -2.25 -25.68 -16.39
N PHE A 55 -1.49 -24.59 -16.60
CA PHE A 55 -2.04 -23.25 -16.77
C PHE A 55 -2.72 -23.07 -18.14
N LEU A 56 -2.23 -23.75 -19.18
CA LEU A 56 -2.71 -23.62 -20.56
C LEU A 56 -3.93 -24.47 -20.90
N GLU A 57 -4.22 -25.50 -20.11
CA GLU A 57 -5.31 -26.41 -20.44
C GLU A 57 -6.70 -25.71 -20.42
N PRO A 58 -7.54 -25.90 -21.47
CA PRO A 58 -8.86 -25.29 -21.55
C PRO A 58 -9.73 -25.75 -20.37
N GLY A 59 -10.37 -24.77 -19.70
CA GLY A 59 -11.15 -24.99 -18.50
C GLY A 59 -10.60 -24.20 -17.33
N ARG A 60 -10.61 -22.86 -17.44
CA ARG A 60 -10.59 -21.97 -16.28
C ARG A 60 -11.75 -22.38 -15.38
N SER A 61 -11.43 -23.29 -14.48
CA SER A 61 -12.34 -23.92 -13.52
C SER A 61 -13.69 -24.29 -14.12
N ASP A 62 -13.86 -25.54 -14.54
CA ASP A 62 -15.17 -26.11 -14.31
C ASP A 62 -15.48 -25.86 -12.82
N PRO A 63 -16.60 -25.17 -12.50
CA PRO A 63 -17.00 -25.03 -11.12
C PRO A 63 -17.03 -26.44 -10.57
N VAL A 64 -16.25 -26.65 -9.50
CA VAL A 64 -16.24 -27.84 -8.67
C VAL A 64 -17.63 -28.47 -8.75
N GLU A 65 -17.72 -29.74 -9.19
CA GLU A 65 -18.98 -30.49 -9.04
C GLU A 65 -19.46 -30.20 -7.61
N PRO A 66 -20.67 -29.64 -7.44
CA PRO A 66 -21.11 -29.18 -6.14
C PRO A 66 -20.94 -30.34 -5.16
N ILE A 67 -20.01 -30.18 -4.22
CA ILE A 67 -19.77 -31.18 -3.17
C ILE A 67 -21.12 -31.28 -2.46
N SER A 68 -21.75 -32.45 -2.58
CA SER A 68 -23.16 -32.63 -2.25
C SER A 68 -23.46 -32.20 -0.82
N SER A 69 -24.61 -31.54 -0.70
CA SER A 69 -25.06 -30.66 0.38
C SER A 69 -25.47 -31.35 1.70
N SER A 70 -24.68 -32.26 2.27
CA SER A 70 -25.07 -32.87 3.55
C SER A 70 -23.89 -33.29 4.42
N ASP A 71 -23.10 -32.34 4.95
CA ASP A 71 -22.92 -32.25 6.42
C ASP A 71 -21.87 -31.23 6.89
N TYR A 72 -21.04 -30.63 6.02
CA TYR A 72 -20.09 -29.60 6.45
C TYR A 72 -19.90 -28.57 5.34
N GLY A 73 -20.74 -27.52 5.32
CA GLY A 73 -20.75 -26.53 4.24
C GLY A 73 -19.36 -26.06 3.81
N HIS A 74 -19.23 -25.78 2.50
CA HIS A 74 -18.46 -24.68 1.91
C HIS A 74 -17.45 -25.05 0.80
N ILE A 75 -17.52 -24.21 -0.25
CA ILE A 75 -16.52 -23.67 -1.21
C ILE A 75 -17.34 -23.22 -2.45
N SER A 76 -17.47 -21.92 -2.69
CA SER A 76 -18.13 -21.38 -3.89
C SER A 76 -17.14 -20.86 -4.95
N GLY A 77 -15.84 -21.00 -4.71
CA GLY A 77 -14.76 -20.52 -5.57
C GLY A 77 -13.66 -21.57 -5.79
N THR A 78 -12.70 -21.30 -6.66
CA THR A 78 -11.56 -22.18 -6.87
C THR A 78 -10.49 -21.89 -5.83
N GLY A 79 -9.99 -22.92 -5.13
CA GLY A 79 -8.97 -22.74 -4.09
C GLY A 79 -7.59 -22.47 -4.69
N TYR A 80 -6.88 -23.54 -5.04
CA TYR A 80 -5.61 -23.46 -5.75
C TYR A 80 -5.82 -23.30 -7.26
N ILE A 81 -5.03 -22.44 -7.91
CA ILE A 81 -4.90 -22.36 -9.38
C ILE A 81 -3.43 -22.45 -9.79
N PRO A 82 -3.07 -23.23 -10.83
CA PRO A 82 -1.69 -23.34 -11.29
C PRO A 82 -1.09 -21.98 -11.70
N SER A 83 0.18 -21.75 -11.36
CA SER A 83 0.95 -20.61 -11.86
C SER A 83 1.31 -20.78 -13.35
N PRO A 84 1.42 -19.69 -14.15
CA PRO A 84 1.96 -19.74 -15.51
C PRO A 84 3.43 -20.17 -15.56
N VAL A 85 4.19 -19.99 -14.48
CA VAL A 85 5.61 -20.38 -14.43
C VAL A 85 5.71 -21.90 -14.36
N ASN A 86 6.43 -22.48 -15.33
CA ASN A 86 6.72 -23.90 -15.32
C ASN A 86 7.95 -24.21 -14.46
N ILE A 87 7.71 -24.83 -13.32
CA ILE A 87 8.73 -25.35 -12.39
C ILE A 87 8.84 -26.88 -12.41
N SER A 88 8.14 -27.56 -13.33
CA SER A 88 8.00 -29.01 -13.36
C SER A 88 9.18 -29.76 -14.03
N GLY A 89 10.36 -29.15 -14.13
CA GLY A 89 11.50 -29.69 -14.88
C GLY A 89 12.86 -29.59 -14.17
N HIS A 90 12.88 -29.18 -12.89
CA HIS A 90 14.12 -28.86 -12.19
C HIS A 90 15.06 -30.06 -12.11
N SER A 91 16.29 -29.86 -12.59
CA SER A 91 17.29 -30.90 -12.69
C SER A 91 17.87 -31.16 -11.30
N ARG A 92 17.81 -32.40 -10.80
CA ARG A 92 18.65 -32.77 -9.65
C ARG A 92 20.11 -32.80 -10.09
N PRO A 93 21.08 -32.39 -9.25
CA PRO A 93 22.49 -32.58 -9.58
C PRO A 93 22.76 -34.05 -9.93
N VAL A 94 23.31 -34.28 -11.12
CA VAL A 94 23.67 -35.61 -11.65
C VAL A 94 24.85 -36.22 -10.88
N GLU A 95 25.57 -35.42 -10.10
CA GLU A 95 26.61 -35.91 -9.20
C GLU A 95 26.09 -35.99 -7.77
N LYS A 96 26.21 -37.20 -7.20
CA LYS A 96 26.42 -37.44 -5.77
C LYS A 96 26.90 -36.17 -5.07
N LEU A 97 25.99 -35.50 -4.37
CA LEU A 97 26.41 -34.73 -3.22
C LEU A 97 26.99 -35.76 -2.24
N LEU A 98 28.32 -35.87 -2.27
CA LEU A 98 29.10 -36.10 -1.08
C LEU A 98 28.82 -34.95 -0.11
N PHE A 99 27.60 -34.91 0.45
CA PHE A 99 27.41 -34.44 1.81
C PHE A 99 28.16 -35.44 2.70
N ARG A 100 29.49 -35.32 2.76
CA ARG A 100 30.25 -35.84 3.90
C ARG A 100 30.25 -34.77 4.97
N VAL A 101 29.13 -34.62 5.64
CA VAL A 101 29.04 -34.79 7.10
C VAL A 101 27.66 -35.39 7.35
N SER A 102 27.64 -36.53 8.01
CA SER A 102 26.46 -37.17 8.58
C SER A 102 25.63 -36.15 9.37
N GLY A 103 24.55 -35.65 8.78
CA GLY A 103 23.44 -35.14 9.58
C GLY A 103 22.81 -36.31 10.34
N PRO A 104 22.14 -36.07 11.47
CA PRO A 104 21.40 -37.13 12.14
C PRO A 104 20.40 -37.75 11.15
N GLU A 105 20.21 -39.07 11.19
CA GLU A 105 19.09 -39.70 10.49
C GLU A 105 17.81 -38.90 10.79
N LEU A 106 17.04 -38.57 9.74
CA LEU A 106 15.75 -37.89 9.93
C LEU A 106 14.91 -38.70 10.91
N PRO A 107 14.27 -38.07 11.92
CA PRO A 107 13.47 -38.81 12.87
C PRO A 107 12.29 -39.47 12.16
N ALA A 108 11.85 -40.64 12.67
CA ALA A 108 10.71 -41.36 12.11
C ALA A 108 9.40 -40.54 12.24
N THR A 109 9.33 -39.66 13.22
CA THR A 109 8.19 -38.77 13.48
C THR A 109 8.71 -37.36 13.81
N TYR A 110 8.01 -36.36 13.32
CA TYR A 110 8.26 -34.96 13.67
C TYR A 110 6.96 -34.19 13.57
N ASP A 111 6.60 -33.42 14.60
CA ASP A 111 5.34 -32.72 14.67
C ASP A 111 5.55 -31.31 15.23
N LEU A 112 5.37 -30.29 14.37
CA LEU A 112 5.51 -28.90 14.80
C LEU A 112 4.43 -28.47 15.82
N ARG A 113 3.33 -29.23 15.95
CA ARG A 113 2.30 -29.01 17.00
C ARG A 113 2.88 -29.29 18.38
N GLU A 114 3.54 -30.44 18.54
CA GLU A 114 4.17 -30.85 19.79
C GLU A 114 5.33 -29.94 20.18
N GLU A 115 6.02 -29.40 19.17
CA GLU A 115 7.11 -28.44 19.33
C GLU A 115 6.63 -27.00 19.65
N GLY A 116 5.32 -26.73 19.58
CA GLY A 116 4.77 -25.38 19.74
C GLY A 116 5.21 -24.41 18.64
N LYS A 117 5.44 -24.91 17.42
CA LYS A 117 5.98 -24.18 16.25
C LYS A 117 4.94 -23.93 15.15
N VAL A 118 3.66 -24.04 15.47
CA VAL A 118 2.53 -23.67 14.60
C VAL A 118 1.55 -22.77 15.35
N THR A 119 0.93 -21.85 14.64
CA THR A 119 -0.18 -21.02 15.12
C THR A 119 -1.51 -21.78 15.06
N SER A 120 -2.58 -21.21 15.63
CA SER A 120 -3.93 -21.79 15.59
C SER A 120 -4.46 -21.99 14.16
N VAL A 121 -5.38 -22.93 13.99
CA VAL A 121 -6.05 -23.17 12.71
C VAL A 121 -7.09 -22.06 12.46
N LYS A 122 -7.03 -21.45 11.28
CA LYS A 122 -7.99 -20.41 10.85
C LYS A 122 -9.03 -20.99 9.88
N ASN A 123 -10.03 -20.19 9.51
CA ASN A 123 -11.12 -20.62 8.64
C ASN A 123 -11.30 -19.68 7.43
N GLN A 124 -11.09 -20.21 6.22
CA GLN A 124 -11.26 -19.48 4.96
C GLN A 124 -12.72 -19.32 4.52
N GLY A 125 -13.66 -19.99 5.21
CA GLY A 125 -15.07 -20.03 4.86
C GLY A 125 -15.32 -20.53 3.43
N ASN A 126 -16.17 -19.83 2.68
CA ASN A 126 -16.51 -20.18 1.29
C ASN A 126 -15.53 -19.68 0.23
N THR A 127 -14.50 -18.95 0.65
CA THR A 127 -13.60 -18.28 -0.29
C THR A 127 -12.58 -19.24 -0.87
N GLY A 128 -12.11 -18.96 -2.08
CA GLY A 128 -10.98 -19.65 -2.71
C GLY A 128 -9.62 -19.18 -2.20
N SER A 129 -9.44 -18.97 -0.89
CA SER A 129 -8.25 -18.28 -0.33
C SER A 129 -7.24 -19.20 0.37
N CYS A 130 -7.37 -20.52 0.25
CA CYS A 130 -6.47 -21.51 0.88
C CYS A 130 -4.97 -21.25 0.62
N TRP A 131 -4.63 -20.70 -0.55
CA TRP A 131 -3.26 -20.36 -0.93
C TRP A 131 -2.66 -19.26 -0.05
N ALA A 132 -3.47 -18.27 0.35
CA ALA A 132 -3.05 -17.21 1.26
C ALA A 132 -2.87 -17.75 2.68
N PHE A 133 -3.82 -18.56 3.17
CA PHE A 133 -3.71 -19.22 4.48
C PHE A 133 -2.48 -20.11 4.58
N SER A 134 -2.20 -20.92 3.57
CA SER A 134 -1.05 -21.82 3.62
C SER A 134 0.29 -21.07 3.58
N SER A 135 0.37 -20.00 2.77
CA SER A 135 1.58 -19.19 2.67
C SER A 135 1.85 -18.41 3.97
N ILE A 136 0.80 -17.83 4.55
CA ILE A 136 0.88 -17.14 5.85
C ILE A 136 1.21 -18.13 6.98
N ALA A 137 0.61 -19.32 7.01
CA ALA A 137 0.93 -20.33 8.02
C ALA A 137 2.38 -20.81 7.94
N SER A 138 2.94 -20.94 6.73
CA SER A 138 4.37 -21.23 6.53
C SER A 138 5.25 -20.12 7.13
N LEU A 139 4.94 -18.86 6.82
CA LEU A 139 5.67 -17.69 7.32
C LEU A 139 5.56 -17.53 8.85
N GLU A 140 4.36 -17.67 9.41
CA GLU A 140 4.13 -17.62 10.85
C GLU A 140 4.91 -18.71 11.58
N SER A 141 4.95 -19.93 11.02
CA SER A 141 5.75 -21.03 11.58
C SER A 141 7.24 -20.73 11.52
N TYR A 142 7.76 -20.20 10.41
CA TYR A 142 9.17 -19.78 10.31
C TYR A 142 9.55 -18.76 11.39
N ILE A 143 8.73 -17.74 11.61
CA ILE A 143 8.97 -16.72 12.64
C ILE A 143 8.91 -17.35 14.03
N LEU A 144 7.97 -18.27 14.27
CA LEU A 144 7.87 -18.96 15.55
C LEU A 144 9.10 -19.86 15.82
N VAL A 145 9.62 -20.54 14.79
CA VAL A 145 10.84 -21.35 14.87
C VAL A 145 12.07 -20.50 15.15
N THR A 146 12.22 -19.37 14.45
CA THR A 146 13.45 -18.56 14.47
C THR A 146 13.49 -17.50 15.57
N GLU A 147 12.34 -16.93 15.94
CA GLU A 147 12.24 -15.84 16.91
C GLU A 147 11.53 -16.26 18.21
N GLY A 148 10.85 -17.41 18.24
CA GLY A 148 10.03 -17.82 19.39
C GLY A 148 8.82 -16.92 19.63
N LYS A 149 8.39 -16.15 18.62
CA LYS A 149 7.29 -15.18 18.71
C LYS A 149 6.11 -15.63 17.87
N THR A 150 4.94 -15.70 18.49
CA THR A 150 3.68 -15.89 17.77
C THR A 150 3.32 -14.62 17.00
N ARG A 151 2.91 -14.79 15.75
CA ARG A 151 2.34 -13.74 14.89
C ARG A 151 1.03 -14.25 14.31
N ASP A 152 0.09 -13.34 14.11
CA ASP A 152 -1.19 -13.62 13.46
C ASP A 152 -1.38 -12.59 12.35
N PHE A 153 -1.14 -13.02 11.11
CA PHE A 153 -1.18 -12.15 9.94
C PHE A 153 -2.48 -12.28 9.16
N SER A 154 -2.83 -11.21 8.46
CA SER A 154 -4.06 -11.08 7.69
C SER A 154 -3.97 -11.74 6.32
N GLU A 155 -4.66 -12.87 6.17
CA GLU A 155 -4.94 -13.43 4.84
C GLU A 155 -5.91 -12.56 4.04
N ASN A 156 -6.77 -11.78 4.72
CA ASN A 156 -7.72 -10.87 4.07
C ASN A 156 -6.99 -9.84 3.21
N ASN A 157 -5.93 -9.27 3.77
CA ASN A 157 -5.13 -8.24 3.11
C ASN A 157 -4.47 -8.79 1.85
N MET A 158 -3.79 -9.94 1.96
CA MET A 158 -3.19 -10.61 0.82
C MET A 158 -4.25 -10.95 -0.23
N LYS A 159 -5.35 -11.61 0.17
CA LYS A 159 -6.45 -11.99 -0.72
C LYS A 159 -7.02 -10.81 -1.49
N ASN A 160 -7.18 -9.64 -0.86
CA ASN A 160 -7.78 -8.46 -1.49
C ASN A 160 -6.79 -7.73 -2.42
N LEU A 161 -5.58 -7.46 -1.95
CA LEU A 161 -4.61 -6.63 -2.67
C LEU A 161 -4.07 -7.27 -3.95
N VAL A 162 -4.19 -8.59 -4.10
CA VAL A 162 -3.79 -9.30 -5.32
C VAL A 162 -4.89 -9.34 -6.38
N THR A 163 -6.08 -8.81 -6.11
CA THR A 163 -7.23 -8.89 -7.04
C THR A 163 -7.22 -7.78 -8.09
N LYS A 164 -8.06 -7.96 -9.11
CA LYS A 164 -8.21 -7.02 -10.23
C LYS A 164 -8.64 -5.61 -9.81
N TYR A 165 -9.12 -5.43 -8.58
CA TYR A 165 -9.57 -4.15 -8.05
C TYR A 165 -8.43 -3.22 -7.60
N TYR A 166 -7.21 -3.74 -7.48
CA TYR A 166 -6.01 -2.98 -7.12
C TYR A 166 -5.13 -2.77 -8.35
N SER A 167 -4.39 -1.66 -8.40
CA SER A 167 -3.48 -1.33 -9.52
C SER A 167 -2.45 -2.44 -9.74
N ASP A 168 -1.89 -2.91 -8.64
CA ASP A 168 -0.81 -3.90 -8.60
C ASP A 168 -1.38 -5.32 -8.43
N GLY A 169 -2.67 -5.51 -8.71
CA GLY A 169 -3.33 -6.80 -8.55
C GLY A 169 -3.48 -7.54 -9.87
N PHE A 170 -3.41 -8.88 -9.77
CA PHE A 170 -3.65 -9.82 -10.86
C PHE A 170 -5.10 -9.72 -11.35
N ASP A 171 -5.40 -10.34 -12.50
CA ASP A 171 -6.73 -10.37 -13.13
C ASP A 171 -7.68 -11.38 -12.46
N LEU A 172 -7.62 -11.46 -11.13
CA LEU A 172 -8.33 -12.42 -10.29
C LEU A 172 -9.33 -11.69 -9.39
N THR A 173 -10.35 -12.40 -8.96
CA THR A 173 -11.23 -12.02 -7.84
C THR A 173 -10.92 -12.91 -6.65
N SER A 174 -11.40 -12.56 -5.45
CA SER A 174 -11.25 -13.37 -4.24
C SER A 174 -11.83 -14.79 -4.35
N ALA A 175 -12.68 -15.05 -5.35
CA ALA A 175 -13.26 -16.37 -5.62
C ALA A 175 -12.48 -17.18 -6.68
N ASN A 176 -11.51 -16.59 -7.39
CA ASN A 176 -10.77 -17.25 -8.47
C ASN A 176 -9.58 -18.09 -7.99
N GLY A 177 -9.23 -18.07 -6.71
CA GLY A 177 -8.10 -18.83 -6.21
C GLY A 177 -6.76 -18.12 -6.35
N GLY A 178 -5.69 -18.86 -6.07
CA GLY A 178 -4.32 -18.39 -6.15
C GLY A 178 -3.29 -19.49 -5.95
N ASN A 179 -2.03 -19.10 -5.81
CA ASN A 179 -0.87 -19.98 -5.66
C ASN A 179 0.27 -19.31 -4.88
N ALA A 180 1.33 -20.05 -4.60
CA ALA A 180 2.47 -19.54 -3.84
C ALA A 180 3.19 -18.37 -4.54
N LEU A 181 3.17 -18.31 -5.88
CA LEU A 181 3.84 -17.25 -6.64
C LEU A 181 3.10 -15.90 -6.52
N ILE A 182 1.77 -15.92 -6.43
CA ILE A 182 0.96 -14.73 -6.12
C ILE A 182 1.25 -14.25 -4.69
N SER A 183 1.30 -15.18 -3.71
CA SER A 183 1.71 -14.84 -2.33
C SER A 183 3.12 -14.25 -2.29
N MET A 184 4.06 -14.84 -3.03
CA MET A 184 5.43 -14.36 -3.15
C MET A 184 5.46 -12.94 -3.72
N ALA A 185 4.75 -12.64 -4.80
CA ALA A 185 4.71 -11.28 -5.37
C ALA A 185 4.19 -10.25 -4.35
N TYR A 186 3.07 -10.54 -3.66
CA TYR A 186 2.52 -9.67 -2.61
C TYR A 186 3.52 -9.42 -1.48
N LEU A 187 4.22 -10.46 -1.05
CA LEU A 187 5.17 -10.45 0.07
C LEU A 187 6.48 -9.73 -0.30
N THR A 188 7.06 -10.02 -1.47
CA THR A 188 8.37 -9.48 -1.89
C THR A 188 8.29 -8.05 -2.43
N ARG A 189 7.10 -7.57 -2.80
CA ARG A 189 6.87 -6.15 -3.11
C ARG A 189 6.54 -5.29 -1.88
N TRP A 190 6.60 -5.88 -0.68
CA TRP A 190 6.29 -5.27 0.61
C TRP A 190 4.84 -4.74 0.73
N SER A 191 3.86 -5.45 0.16
CA SER A 191 2.45 -5.16 0.48
C SER A 191 2.01 -5.74 1.83
N GLY A 192 2.79 -6.64 2.42
CA GLY A 192 2.55 -7.26 3.71
C GLY A 192 3.74 -8.11 4.19
N PRO A 193 3.57 -8.94 5.24
CA PRO A 193 2.30 -9.23 5.92
C PRO A 193 1.85 -8.10 6.86
N ILE A 194 0.54 -8.01 7.06
CA ILE A 194 -0.14 -7.11 8.01
C ILE A 194 -0.71 -7.95 9.15
N ASN A 195 -0.86 -7.40 10.36
CA ASN A 195 -1.52 -8.11 11.46
C ASN A 195 -3.01 -8.36 11.16
N GLU A 196 -3.51 -9.55 11.51
CA GLU A 196 -4.93 -9.92 11.39
C GLU A 196 -5.84 -8.92 12.11
N SER A 197 -5.43 -8.42 13.29
CA SER A 197 -6.19 -7.43 14.04
C SER A 197 -6.41 -6.10 13.31
N ALA A 198 -5.59 -5.79 12.30
CA ALA A 198 -5.69 -4.54 11.53
C ALA A 198 -6.55 -4.69 10.26
N ASP A 199 -6.67 -5.90 9.72
CA ASP A 199 -7.53 -6.22 8.58
C ASP A 199 -8.10 -7.65 8.74
N PRO A 200 -9.11 -7.84 9.61
CA PRO A 200 -9.60 -9.19 9.93
C PRO A 200 -10.19 -9.91 8.73
N PHE A 201 -10.07 -11.24 8.72
CA PHE A 201 -10.61 -12.09 7.68
C PHE A 201 -12.12 -11.94 7.53
N SER A 202 -12.54 -11.73 6.28
CA SER A 202 -13.94 -11.62 5.90
C SER A 202 -14.19 -12.31 4.57
N GLU A 203 -15.13 -13.24 4.52
CA GLU A 203 -15.47 -13.96 3.29
C GLU A 203 -15.97 -13.04 2.17
N THR A 204 -16.63 -11.94 2.54
CA THR A 204 -17.28 -11.01 1.61
C THR A 204 -16.46 -9.76 1.33
N SER A 205 -15.38 -9.52 2.09
CA SER A 205 -14.53 -8.36 1.85
C SER A 205 -13.83 -8.47 0.50
N ILE A 206 -13.87 -7.37 -0.24
CA ILE A 206 -13.18 -7.16 -1.52
C ILE A 206 -12.15 -6.01 -1.45
N TYR A 207 -12.15 -5.25 -0.35
CA TYR A 207 -11.26 -4.12 -0.12
C TYR A 207 -10.69 -4.15 1.29
N SER A 208 -9.41 -3.84 1.39
CA SER A 208 -8.68 -3.68 2.64
C SER A 208 -8.44 -2.20 2.96
N PRO A 209 -8.36 -1.82 4.25
CA PRO A 209 -7.97 -0.47 4.66
C PRO A 209 -6.60 -0.07 4.07
N THR A 210 -6.42 1.23 3.84
CA THR A 210 -5.15 1.79 3.33
C THR A 210 -4.21 2.16 4.49
N GLY A 211 -2.90 2.25 4.20
CA GLY A 211 -1.91 2.71 5.18
C GLY A 211 -1.65 1.74 6.34
N LEU A 212 -1.98 0.45 6.17
CA LEU A 212 -1.72 -0.56 7.19
C LEU A 212 -0.21 -0.85 7.28
N PRO A 213 0.36 -0.96 8.49
CA PRO A 213 1.79 -1.14 8.66
C PRO A 213 2.22 -2.58 8.35
N VAL A 214 3.12 -2.74 7.39
CA VAL A 214 3.87 -3.99 7.17
C VAL A 214 4.61 -4.38 8.44
N GLN A 215 4.62 -5.66 8.75
CA GLN A 215 5.20 -6.19 10.00
C GLN A 215 6.57 -6.84 9.81
N LYS A 216 6.83 -7.41 8.64
CA LYS A 216 8.04 -8.16 8.31
C LYS A 216 8.39 -7.94 6.84
N HIS A 217 9.68 -8.02 6.50
CA HIS A 217 10.14 -8.01 5.12
C HIS A 217 10.67 -9.39 4.73
N ILE A 218 10.17 -9.91 3.63
CA ILE A 218 10.47 -11.26 3.16
C ILE A 218 11.89 -11.29 2.59
N GLN A 219 12.66 -12.30 2.99
CA GLN A 219 14.08 -12.43 2.60
C GLN A 219 14.26 -13.48 1.52
N GLU A 220 13.64 -14.64 1.70
CA GLU A 220 13.64 -15.71 0.71
C GLU A 220 12.26 -16.35 0.62
N VAL A 221 11.95 -16.85 -0.58
CA VAL A 221 10.88 -17.82 -0.80
C VAL A 221 11.50 -18.98 -1.55
N LEU A 222 11.69 -20.11 -0.87
CA LEU A 222 12.37 -21.26 -1.45
C LEU A 222 11.33 -22.25 -1.99
N LEU A 223 11.40 -22.53 -3.28
CA LEU A 223 10.56 -23.51 -3.95
C LEU A 223 11.23 -24.89 -3.87
N LEU A 224 10.60 -25.83 -3.18
CA LEU A 224 11.18 -27.16 -2.98
C LEU A 224 10.99 -28.02 -4.24
N PRO A 225 11.96 -28.89 -4.57
CA PRO A 225 11.83 -29.80 -5.70
C PRO A 225 10.60 -30.70 -5.60
N ASN A 226 9.99 -30.99 -6.76
CA ASN A 226 8.90 -31.96 -6.84
C ASN A 226 9.35 -33.36 -6.38
N ARG A 227 8.39 -34.07 -5.75
CA ARG A 227 8.52 -35.47 -5.39
C ARG A 227 8.50 -36.32 -6.66
N LYS A 228 9.50 -37.18 -6.85
CA LYS A 228 9.56 -38.11 -8.00
C LYS A 228 8.69 -39.34 -7.81
N GLU A 229 8.52 -39.73 -6.56
CA GLU A 229 7.80 -40.93 -6.13
C GLU A 229 7.27 -40.74 -4.70
N PRO A 230 6.28 -41.52 -4.26
CA PRO A 230 5.65 -41.37 -2.94
C PRO A 230 6.59 -41.28 -1.73
N LEU A 231 7.77 -41.89 -1.77
CA LEU A 231 8.69 -41.90 -0.63
C LEU A 231 9.79 -40.84 -0.71
N ASP A 232 9.82 -40.04 -1.77
CA ASP A 232 10.78 -38.96 -1.99
C ASP A 232 10.43 -37.71 -1.18
N ASN A 233 10.48 -37.85 0.14
CA ASN A 233 9.97 -36.87 1.11
C ASN A 233 11.07 -36.07 1.82
N GLU A 234 12.35 -36.35 1.53
CA GLU A 234 13.48 -35.79 2.28
C GLU A 234 13.55 -34.27 2.24
N TRP A 235 13.29 -33.64 1.08
CA TRP A 235 13.34 -32.18 0.96
C TRP A 235 12.28 -31.48 1.81
N ILE A 236 11.06 -32.02 1.82
CA ILE A 236 9.96 -31.51 2.65
C ILE A 236 10.31 -31.71 4.14
N LYS A 237 10.78 -32.89 4.52
CA LYS A 237 11.18 -33.18 5.92
C LYS A 237 12.30 -32.27 6.42
N LYS A 238 13.33 -32.04 5.60
CA LYS A 238 14.41 -31.09 5.94
C LYS A 238 13.89 -29.67 6.06
N ALA A 239 13.05 -29.24 5.11
CA ALA A 239 12.46 -27.90 5.16
C ALA A 239 11.62 -27.68 6.43
N LEU A 240 10.86 -28.70 6.89
CA LEU A 240 10.12 -28.66 8.15
C LEU A 240 11.01 -28.47 9.38
N MET A 241 12.20 -29.07 9.37
CA MET A 241 13.15 -28.95 10.47
C MET A 241 13.91 -27.63 10.43
N ASP A 242 14.29 -27.16 9.24
CA ASP A 242 15.16 -26.00 9.04
C ASP A 242 14.37 -24.67 9.04
N TYR A 243 13.17 -24.66 8.47
CA TYR A 243 12.38 -23.45 8.21
C TYR A 243 10.99 -23.46 8.86
N GLY A 244 10.52 -24.59 9.40
CA GLY A 244 9.15 -24.72 9.90
C GLY A 244 8.16 -25.14 8.82
N ALA A 245 6.88 -24.82 9.00
CA ALA A 245 5.79 -25.35 8.18
C ALA A 245 5.95 -25.04 6.68
N VAL A 246 5.55 -25.99 5.83
CA VAL A 246 5.76 -25.95 4.37
C VAL A 246 4.42 -25.73 3.67
N TYR A 247 4.33 -24.71 2.83
CA TYR A 247 3.23 -24.56 1.87
C TYR A 247 3.27 -25.74 0.90
N SER A 248 2.12 -26.37 0.65
CA SER A 248 1.99 -27.47 -0.28
C SER A 248 0.60 -27.47 -0.92
N THR A 249 0.35 -28.44 -1.79
CA THR A 249 -0.86 -28.53 -2.60
C THR A 249 -1.47 -29.93 -2.53
N MET A 250 -2.78 -30.03 -2.78
CA MET A 250 -3.47 -31.30 -2.93
C MET A 250 -4.68 -31.22 -3.87
N CYS A 251 -5.16 -32.38 -4.31
CA CYS A 251 -6.50 -32.50 -4.85
C CYS A 251 -7.43 -32.97 -3.73
N TRP A 252 -8.37 -32.13 -3.32
CA TRP A 252 -9.41 -32.46 -2.34
C TRP A 252 -10.66 -33.01 -3.01
N SER A 253 -11.12 -34.17 -2.51
CA SER A 253 -12.45 -34.71 -2.74
C SER A 253 -12.88 -35.50 -1.51
N SER A 254 -14.06 -35.18 -0.97
CA SER A 254 -14.60 -35.84 0.24
C SER A 254 -14.74 -37.36 0.08
N ALA A 255 -14.83 -37.86 -1.16
CA ALA A 255 -14.86 -39.29 -1.45
C ALA A 255 -13.61 -40.04 -0.97
N TYR A 256 -12.47 -39.34 -0.83
CA TYR A 256 -11.16 -39.92 -0.45
C TYR A 256 -10.80 -39.70 1.03
N TYR A 257 -11.61 -38.92 1.75
CA TYR A 257 -11.40 -38.65 3.17
C TYR A 257 -12.03 -39.73 4.06
N GLN A 258 -11.30 -40.13 5.10
CA GLN A 258 -11.74 -41.03 6.17
C GLN A 258 -11.97 -40.18 7.43
N GLU A 259 -13.24 -40.03 7.82
CA GLU A 259 -13.65 -39.10 8.88
C GLU A 259 -13.21 -39.52 10.29
N ASN A 260 -13.33 -40.81 10.65
CA ASN A 260 -13.01 -41.31 11.99
C ASN A 260 -11.51 -41.26 12.34
N ASN A 261 -10.66 -41.37 11.32
CA ASN A 261 -9.21 -41.43 11.47
C ASN A 261 -8.54 -40.13 10.98
N HIS A 262 -9.33 -39.17 10.51
CA HIS A 262 -8.86 -37.91 9.92
C HIS A 262 -7.76 -38.12 8.88
N ALA A 263 -7.95 -39.10 8.01
CA ALA A 263 -6.91 -39.60 7.10
C ALA A 263 -7.35 -39.50 5.64
N TYR A 264 -6.45 -39.08 4.75
CA TYR A 264 -6.73 -38.78 3.36
C TYR A 264 -5.71 -39.43 2.42
N LEU A 265 -6.22 -40.00 1.32
CA LEU A 265 -5.41 -40.52 0.23
C LEU A 265 -6.17 -40.34 -1.09
N TYR A 266 -5.70 -39.44 -1.94
CA TYR A 266 -6.16 -39.31 -3.32
C TYR A 266 -5.29 -40.17 -4.26
N THR A 267 -5.94 -40.97 -5.10
CA THR A 267 -5.27 -41.94 -6.00
C THR A 267 -5.49 -41.66 -7.49
N ASP A 268 -6.30 -40.65 -7.80
CA ASP A 268 -6.69 -40.32 -9.17
C ASP A 268 -5.76 -39.28 -9.78
N SER A 269 -6.15 -38.69 -10.92
CA SER A 269 -5.32 -37.79 -11.70
C SER A 269 -5.92 -36.41 -11.96
N SER A 270 -7.02 -36.04 -11.30
CA SER A 270 -7.60 -34.70 -11.44
C SER A 270 -6.63 -33.62 -10.95
N LYS A 271 -6.88 -32.38 -11.37
CA LYS A 271 -6.06 -31.23 -11.03
C LYS A 271 -6.12 -30.95 -9.53
N VAL A 272 -5.01 -30.45 -9.01
CA VAL A 272 -4.93 -29.85 -7.68
C VAL A 272 -5.96 -28.72 -7.59
N ASN A 273 -6.67 -28.64 -6.46
CA ASN A 273 -7.71 -27.63 -6.23
C ASN A 273 -7.62 -26.97 -4.84
N HIS A 274 -6.72 -27.42 -3.97
CA HIS A 274 -6.59 -26.91 -2.61
C HIS A 274 -5.12 -26.76 -2.21
N ALA A 275 -4.81 -25.69 -1.49
CA ALA A 275 -3.50 -25.44 -0.90
C ALA A 275 -3.57 -25.74 0.60
N ILE A 276 -2.54 -26.40 1.12
CA ILE A 276 -2.47 -26.94 2.47
C ILE A 276 -1.10 -26.69 3.07
N THR A 277 -0.99 -26.76 4.39
CA THR A 277 0.29 -26.56 5.08
C THR A 277 0.74 -27.87 5.71
N ILE A 278 1.90 -28.38 5.29
CA ILE A 278 2.52 -29.53 5.94
C ILE A 278 3.21 -29.03 7.21
N VAL A 279 2.93 -29.68 8.34
CA VAL A 279 3.46 -29.29 9.66
C VAL A 279 4.20 -30.42 10.38
N GLY A 280 4.31 -31.58 9.75
CA GLY A 280 4.97 -32.73 10.36
C GLY A 280 4.82 -33.99 9.53
N TRP A 281 5.37 -35.08 10.03
CA TRP A 281 5.24 -36.40 9.43
C TRP A 281 5.30 -37.52 10.47
N ASN A 282 4.78 -38.67 10.08
CA ASN A 282 4.90 -39.92 10.82
C ASN A 282 5.11 -41.08 9.83
N ASP A 283 6.32 -41.64 9.82
CA ASP A 283 6.72 -42.73 8.92
C ASP A 283 6.04 -44.06 9.24
N SER A 284 5.52 -44.22 10.45
CA SER A 284 4.82 -45.42 10.92
C SER A 284 3.30 -45.21 11.03
N PHE A 285 2.75 -44.17 10.38
CA PHE A 285 1.31 -43.96 10.33
C PHE A 285 0.65 -45.13 9.59
N ASP A 286 -0.18 -45.90 10.32
CA ASP A 286 -0.75 -47.15 9.84
C ASP A 286 -1.58 -46.95 8.56
N ARG A 287 -1.17 -47.61 7.48
CA ARG A 287 -1.88 -47.57 6.19
C ARG A 287 -3.34 -48.01 6.26
N ASN A 288 -3.74 -48.77 7.27
CA ASN A 288 -5.13 -49.20 7.45
C ASN A 288 -6.04 -48.09 7.98
N MET A 289 -5.50 -46.93 8.35
CA MET A 289 -6.27 -45.76 8.78
C MET A 289 -6.94 -45.02 7.62
N PHE A 290 -6.45 -45.22 6.39
CA PHE A 290 -6.99 -44.57 5.20
C PHE A 290 -8.22 -45.32 4.64
N LYS A 291 -9.10 -44.59 3.95
CA LYS A 291 -10.29 -45.17 3.31
C LYS A 291 -9.91 -46.16 2.19
N GLN A 292 -8.86 -45.83 1.45
CA GLN A 292 -8.18 -46.74 0.52
C GLN A 292 -6.82 -47.07 1.12
N VAL A 293 -6.44 -48.35 1.15
CA VAL A 293 -5.19 -48.78 1.78
C VAL A 293 -4.01 -48.49 0.84
N PRO A 294 -3.09 -47.56 1.18
CA PRO A 294 -1.91 -47.30 0.37
C PRO A 294 -0.91 -48.48 0.40
N PRO A 295 0.06 -48.51 -0.55
CA PRO A 295 1.08 -49.55 -0.61
C PRO A 295 1.89 -49.73 0.68
N GLY A 296 2.13 -48.67 1.44
CA GLY A 296 2.91 -48.68 2.68
C GLY A 296 2.39 -47.69 3.71
N ASP A 297 2.97 -47.78 4.91
CA ASP A 297 2.72 -46.84 6.00
C ASP A 297 3.35 -45.48 5.69
N GLY A 298 2.92 -44.47 6.44
CA GLY A 298 3.51 -43.15 6.39
C GLY A 298 2.55 -42.06 5.92
N ALA A 299 2.55 -40.96 6.67
CA ALA A 299 1.70 -39.80 6.39
C ALA A 299 2.38 -38.49 6.78
N PHE A 300 2.02 -37.43 6.06
CA PHE A 300 2.27 -36.06 6.49
C PHE A 300 1.11 -35.56 7.36
N ILE A 301 1.44 -34.71 8.33
CA ILE A 301 0.50 -34.02 9.20
C ILE A 301 0.21 -32.67 8.56
N ILE A 302 -1.07 -32.38 8.35
CA ILE A 302 -1.52 -31.23 7.59
C ILE A 302 -2.31 -30.29 8.48
N LYS A 303 -1.90 -29.02 8.51
CA LYS A 303 -2.71 -27.91 9.02
C LYS A 303 -3.59 -27.40 7.88
N ASN A 304 -4.90 -27.48 8.07
CA ASN A 304 -5.87 -27.01 7.08
C ASN A 304 -6.35 -25.57 7.38
N SER A 305 -7.22 -25.05 6.53
CA SER A 305 -7.80 -23.71 6.63
C SER A 305 -9.33 -23.71 6.67
N TRP A 306 -9.94 -24.78 7.21
CA TRP A 306 -11.40 -24.92 7.34
C TRP A 306 -11.90 -24.81 8.79
N GLY A 307 -11.09 -24.21 9.66
CA GLY A 307 -11.39 -24.07 11.07
C GLY A 307 -11.14 -25.33 11.90
N GLU A 308 -11.17 -25.14 13.21
CA GLU A 308 -10.81 -26.17 14.21
C GLU A 308 -11.84 -27.30 14.29
N THR A 309 -13.05 -27.14 13.75
CA THR A 309 -14.08 -28.19 13.77
C THR A 309 -13.85 -29.29 12.74
N PHE A 310 -12.98 -29.05 11.76
CA PHE A 310 -12.65 -30.03 10.73
C PHE A 310 -11.54 -30.97 11.21
N GLY A 311 -11.68 -32.28 10.95
CA GLY A 311 -10.62 -33.25 11.26
C GLY A 311 -10.30 -33.32 12.75
N GLU A 312 -9.01 -33.40 13.06
CA GLU A 312 -8.47 -33.36 14.42
C GLU A 312 -8.07 -31.91 14.76
N GLU A 313 -9.00 -31.11 15.28
CA GLU A 313 -8.76 -29.70 15.65
C GLU A 313 -8.24 -28.83 14.48
N GLY A 314 -8.73 -29.11 13.26
CA GLY A 314 -8.31 -28.45 12.02
C GLY A 314 -7.13 -29.13 11.31
N TYR A 315 -6.62 -30.24 11.85
CA TYR A 315 -5.54 -31.03 11.28
C TYR A 315 -6.04 -32.36 10.71
N PHE A 316 -5.27 -32.95 9.80
CA PHE A 316 -5.53 -34.29 9.26
C PHE A 316 -4.24 -34.89 8.68
N TYR A 317 -4.29 -36.16 8.30
CA TYR A 317 -3.14 -36.91 7.80
C TYR A 317 -3.29 -37.20 6.31
N ILE A 318 -2.29 -36.87 5.50
CA ILE A 318 -2.24 -37.26 4.07
C ILE A 318 -1.20 -38.36 3.89
N SER A 319 -1.59 -39.46 3.27
CA SER A 319 -0.67 -40.55 2.95
C SER A 319 0.49 -40.07 2.08
N TYR A 320 1.68 -40.62 2.29
CA TYR A 320 2.80 -40.45 1.36
C TYR A 320 2.46 -40.88 -0.07
N TYR A 321 1.49 -41.78 -0.25
CA TYR A 321 1.12 -42.31 -1.56
C TYR A 321 0.05 -41.50 -2.29
N ASP A 322 -0.31 -40.33 -1.78
CA ASP A 322 -1.19 -39.39 -2.48
C ASP A 322 -0.56 -38.92 -3.80
N THR A 323 -1.32 -39.02 -4.89
CA THR A 323 -0.86 -38.74 -6.26
C THR A 323 -0.81 -37.25 -6.60
N ARG A 324 -1.33 -36.39 -5.73
CA ARG A 324 -1.44 -34.94 -5.92
C ARG A 324 -0.89 -34.12 -4.77
N LEU A 325 -0.37 -34.74 -3.71
CA LEU A 325 0.32 -34.06 -2.62
C LEU A 325 1.63 -33.40 -3.08
N GLY A 326 1.74 -32.10 -2.84
CA GLY A 326 2.91 -31.29 -3.16
C GLY A 326 3.21 -31.30 -4.66
N TYR A 327 2.17 -31.38 -5.47
CA TYR A 327 2.28 -31.43 -6.92
C TYR A 327 2.53 -30.02 -7.44
N ASN A 328 3.64 -29.87 -8.18
CA ASN A 328 4.18 -28.65 -8.77
C ASN A 328 4.63 -27.55 -7.79
N GLU A 329 4.00 -27.39 -6.62
CA GLU A 329 4.36 -26.32 -5.69
C GLU A 329 4.52 -26.82 -4.25
N ASN A 330 5.73 -26.67 -3.74
CA ASN A 330 6.03 -26.67 -2.32
C ASN A 330 6.90 -25.45 -2.02
N ALA A 331 6.60 -24.70 -0.97
CA ALA A 331 7.32 -23.47 -0.68
C ALA A 331 7.52 -23.25 0.81
N VAL A 332 8.61 -22.57 1.16
CA VAL A 332 8.83 -21.98 2.48
C VAL A 332 9.07 -20.49 2.34
N PHE A 333 8.57 -19.71 3.30
CA PHE A 333 8.66 -18.26 3.32
C PHE A 333 9.48 -17.80 4.52
N THR A 334 10.57 -17.08 4.28
CA THR A 334 11.44 -16.55 5.33
C THR A 334 11.33 -15.03 5.41
N ALA A 335 11.58 -14.47 6.58
CA ALA A 335 11.48 -13.03 6.78
C ALA A 335 12.48 -12.49 7.80
N ALA A 336 12.66 -11.17 7.76
CA ALA A 336 13.36 -10.37 8.74
C ALA A 336 12.43 -9.27 9.28
N GLU A 337 12.88 -8.56 10.32
CA GLU A 337 12.17 -7.38 10.82
C GLU A 337 12.07 -6.31 9.73
N LYS A 338 10.95 -5.57 9.74
CA LYS A 338 10.65 -4.54 8.72
C LYS A 338 11.63 -3.37 8.68
N ASP A 339 12.45 -3.20 9.71
CA ASP A 339 13.48 -2.16 9.80
C ASP A 339 14.82 -2.62 9.23
N ASN A 340 14.90 -3.81 8.60
CA ASN A 340 16.10 -4.22 7.88
C ASN A 340 16.44 -3.24 6.74
N PHE A 341 15.43 -2.79 5.98
CA PHE A 341 15.55 -1.85 4.87
C PHE A 341 14.42 -0.82 4.91
N ASP A 342 14.63 0.33 4.28
CA ASP A 342 13.67 1.45 4.28
C ASP A 342 12.94 1.60 2.95
N CYS A 343 13.66 1.42 1.83
CA CYS A 343 13.12 1.60 0.50
C CYS A 343 13.36 0.35 -0.36
N ILE A 344 12.41 0.10 -1.26
CA ILE A 344 12.49 -0.91 -2.30
C ILE A 344 12.38 -0.24 -3.67
N TYR A 345 13.33 -0.53 -4.55
CA TYR A 345 13.28 -0.16 -5.96
C TYR A 345 12.99 -1.43 -6.77
N GLN A 346 11.92 -1.39 -7.55
CA GLN A 346 11.42 -2.53 -8.30
C GLN A 346 10.59 -2.07 -9.50
N TYR A 347 10.49 -2.92 -10.51
CA TYR A 347 9.64 -2.72 -11.68
C TYR A 347 8.69 -3.91 -11.94
N ASP A 348 8.60 -4.84 -10.98
CA ASP A 348 7.90 -6.12 -11.08
C ASP A 348 6.88 -6.33 -9.92
N PRO A 349 5.87 -5.45 -9.74
CA PRO A 349 4.89 -5.60 -8.67
C PRO A 349 4.09 -6.91 -8.71
N LEU A 350 3.79 -7.47 -9.89
CA LEU A 350 3.16 -8.79 -10.08
C LEU A 350 4.18 -9.94 -10.02
N GLY A 351 5.46 -9.63 -9.87
CA GLY A 351 6.53 -10.59 -9.63
C GLY A 351 6.76 -11.53 -10.82
N TRP A 352 7.09 -12.78 -10.50
CA TRP A 352 7.56 -13.75 -11.48
C TRP A 352 6.41 -14.39 -12.29
N ILE A 353 6.26 -13.96 -13.54
CA ILE A 353 5.22 -14.44 -14.48
C ILE A 353 5.77 -15.45 -15.48
N ASN A 354 6.98 -15.20 -15.99
CA ASN A 354 7.68 -16.10 -16.91
C ASN A 354 9.21 -15.91 -16.79
N SER A 355 10.00 -16.58 -17.62
CA SER A 355 11.45 -16.40 -17.68
C SER A 355 11.95 -16.25 -19.11
N LEU A 356 13.00 -15.45 -19.30
CA LEU A 356 13.71 -15.30 -20.56
C LEU A 356 15.08 -15.98 -20.50
N GLY A 357 15.62 -16.29 -21.66
CA GLY A 357 17.00 -16.69 -21.78
C GLY A 357 17.42 -17.01 -23.21
N TYR A 358 18.48 -17.80 -23.32
CA TYR A 358 19.15 -18.08 -24.57
C TYR A 358 19.36 -19.60 -24.69
N PRO A 359 18.54 -20.33 -25.49
CA PRO A 359 18.54 -21.80 -25.53
C PRO A 359 19.91 -22.46 -25.76
N ASP A 360 20.78 -21.82 -26.54
CA ASP A 360 22.11 -22.33 -26.87
C ASP A 360 23.19 -21.99 -25.83
N TYR A 361 22.83 -21.32 -24.73
CA TYR A 361 23.76 -20.80 -23.74
C TYR A 361 23.33 -21.18 -22.32
N SER A 362 24.32 -21.50 -21.48
CA SER A 362 24.12 -21.78 -20.06
C SER A 362 24.19 -20.52 -19.19
N THR A 363 24.23 -19.33 -19.79
CA THR A 363 24.37 -18.06 -19.09
C THR A 363 23.46 -17.00 -19.70
N ALA A 364 22.91 -16.14 -18.86
CA ALA A 364 22.15 -14.97 -19.28
C ALA A 364 22.44 -13.78 -18.37
N TRP A 365 22.51 -12.59 -18.95
CA TRP A 365 22.68 -11.33 -18.22
C TRP A 365 21.41 -10.50 -18.29
N GLY A 366 21.02 -9.96 -17.14
CA GLY A 366 19.93 -9.00 -17.03
C GLY A 366 20.34 -7.83 -16.14
N GLY A 367 19.71 -6.67 -16.31
CA GLY A 367 19.90 -5.59 -15.36
C GLY A 367 18.79 -4.56 -15.38
N ASN A 368 18.49 -4.03 -14.20
CA ASN A 368 17.54 -2.93 -14.02
C ASN A 368 18.30 -1.64 -13.70
N VAL A 369 17.81 -0.51 -14.21
CA VAL A 369 18.34 0.82 -13.95
C VAL A 369 17.33 1.60 -13.11
N PHE A 370 17.73 2.00 -11.91
CA PHE A 370 16.94 2.75 -10.96
C PHE A 370 17.46 4.19 -10.80
N SER A 371 16.64 5.04 -10.18
CA SER A 371 17.05 6.37 -9.73
C SER A 371 16.73 6.48 -8.24
N SER A 372 17.73 6.82 -7.41
CA SER A 372 17.52 6.91 -5.97
C SER A 372 16.56 8.06 -5.61
N GLY A 373 15.63 7.81 -4.69
CA GLY A 373 14.64 8.77 -4.21
C GLY A 373 15.18 9.76 -3.16
N GLY A 374 16.35 9.49 -2.59
CA GLY A 374 16.94 10.30 -1.53
C GLY A 374 18.43 10.00 -1.33
N ASP A 375 19.01 10.57 -0.28
CA ASP A 375 20.37 10.19 0.13
C ASP A 375 20.31 8.87 0.92
N GLU A 376 20.84 7.81 0.33
CA GLU A 376 20.58 6.43 0.76
C GLU A 376 21.82 5.54 0.58
N LYS A 377 21.76 4.35 1.18
CA LYS A 377 22.74 3.27 1.00
C LYS A 377 22.06 2.06 0.40
N LEU A 378 22.52 1.61 -0.76
CA LEU A 378 22.14 0.32 -1.32
C LEU A 378 22.83 -0.80 -0.54
N GLU A 379 22.02 -1.67 0.04
CA GLU A 379 22.51 -2.71 0.97
C GLU A 379 22.19 -4.13 0.51
N ALA A 380 21.14 -4.34 -0.28
CA ALA A 380 20.79 -5.67 -0.73
C ALA A 380 20.11 -5.69 -2.10
N ILE A 381 20.22 -6.84 -2.77
CA ILE A 381 19.64 -7.10 -4.08
C ILE A 381 18.68 -8.29 -3.98
N GLY A 382 17.45 -8.09 -4.43
CA GLY A 382 16.45 -9.15 -4.57
C GLY A 382 16.40 -9.68 -5.99
N PHE A 383 16.35 -11.00 -6.18
CA PHE A 383 16.21 -11.63 -7.50
C PHE A 383 15.61 -13.03 -7.37
N TYR A 384 15.31 -13.65 -8.51
CA TYR A 384 14.70 -14.97 -8.57
C TYR A 384 15.60 -15.94 -9.33
N THR A 385 15.59 -17.21 -8.92
CA THR A 385 16.26 -18.29 -9.65
C THR A 385 15.27 -19.38 -10.00
N LYS A 386 15.41 -19.94 -11.22
CA LYS A 386 14.46 -20.91 -11.75
C LYS A 386 14.81 -22.36 -11.40
N ASP A 387 16.09 -22.70 -11.33
CA ASP A 387 16.52 -24.09 -11.13
C ASP A 387 17.51 -24.21 -9.96
N LEU A 388 17.70 -25.45 -9.50
CA LEU A 388 18.67 -25.80 -8.45
C LEU A 388 20.09 -25.41 -8.85
N ASP A 389 20.90 -25.11 -7.83
CA ASP A 389 22.33 -24.81 -7.95
C ASP A 389 22.65 -23.70 -8.99
N THR A 390 21.74 -22.73 -9.15
CA THR A 390 21.93 -21.61 -10.06
C THR A 390 22.99 -20.66 -9.50
N ALA A 391 24.11 -20.54 -10.20
CA ALA A 391 25.16 -19.59 -9.83
C ALA A 391 24.82 -18.18 -10.35
N TYR A 392 25.21 -17.16 -9.59
CA TYR A 392 25.00 -15.77 -9.97
C TYR A 392 26.23 -14.90 -9.70
N GLU A 393 26.37 -13.84 -10.50
CA GLU A 393 27.30 -12.73 -10.26
C GLU A 393 26.50 -11.42 -10.29
N ILE A 394 26.60 -10.61 -9.23
CA ILE A 394 25.96 -9.29 -9.09
C ILE A 394 26.99 -8.20 -9.36
N TYR A 395 26.57 -7.21 -10.13
CA TYR A 395 27.32 -6.00 -10.44
C TYR A 395 26.45 -4.77 -10.18
N VAL A 396 27.00 -3.75 -9.52
CA VAL A 396 26.31 -2.46 -9.37
C VAL A 396 27.10 -1.39 -10.10
N TYR A 397 26.43 -0.60 -10.92
CA TYR A 397 27.02 0.57 -11.59
C TYR A 397 26.35 1.84 -11.12
N LYS A 398 27.13 2.89 -10.94
CA LYS A 398 26.62 4.24 -10.72
C LYS A 398 26.60 5.00 -12.03
N ASN A 399 25.55 5.79 -12.24
CA ASN A 399 25.32 6.63 -13.40
C ASN A 399 25.57 5.91 -14.74
N PRO A 400 24.86 4.80 -15.02
CA PRO A 400 25.01 4.07 -16.28
C PRO A 400 24.65 4.98 -17.47
N THR A 401 25.43 4.87 -18.55
CA THR A 401 25.32 5.71 -19.75
C THR A 401 25.04 4.91 -21.03
N THR A 402 25.17 3.59 -20.97
CA THR A 402 25.05 2.68 -22.11
C THR A 402 24.25 1.47 -21.68
N GLY A 403 22.93 1.60 -21.67
CA GLY A 403 22.03 0.62 -21.07
C GLY A 403 22.27 0.54 -19.55
N PRO A 404 22.41 -0.65 -18.96
CA PRO A 404 22.64 -0.80 -17.53
C PRO A 404 24.11 -0.69 -17.14
N VAL A 405 25.02 -0.35 -18.04
CA VAL A 405 26.45 -0.19 -17.75
C VAL A 405 26.94 1.22 -18.06
N ASN A 406 28.11 1.58 -17.55
CA ASN A 406 28.82 2.79 -17.97
C ASN A 406 29.84 2.48 -19.08
N SER A 407 30.30 3.51 -19.79
CA SER A 407 31.21 3.37 -20.94
C SER A 407 32.53 2.67 -20.61
N GLU A 408 32.98 2.78 -19.36
CA GLU A 408 34.23 2.16 -18.88
C GLU A 408 34.00 0.77 -18.27
N LYS A 409 32.74 0.34 -18.10
CA LYS A 409 32.32 -0.86 -17.35
C LYS A 409 32.91 -0.92 -15.93
N ASN A 410 33.08 0.23 -15.30
CA ASN A 410 33.54 0.39 -13.94
C ASN A 410 32.36 0.20 -12.97
N PHE A 411 32.17 -1.03 -12.50
CA PHE A 411 31.23 -1.35 -11.42
C PHE A 411 31.79 -0.89 -10.07
N VAL A 412 30.91 -0.56 -9.13
CA VAL A 412 31.25 -0.27 -7.73
C VAL A 412 31.11 -1.49 -6.82
N VAL A 413 30.39 -2.51 -7.28
CA VAL A 413 30.20 -3.81 -6.60
C VAL A 413 30.42 -4.92 -7.61
N LYS A 414 31.11 -5.98 -7.19
CA LYS A 414 31.11 -7.28 -7.85
C LYS A 414 31.09 -8.38 -6.81
N GLU A 415 30.00 -9.12 -6.75
CA GLU A 415 29.81 -10.23 -5.81
C GLU A 415 29.23 -11.44 -6.53
N ASN A 416 29.30 -12.62 -5.93
CA ASN A 416 28.82 -13.84 -6.54
C ASN A 416 28.37 -14.84 -5.47
N GLY A 417 27.56 -15.80 -5.88
CA GLY A 417 27.06 -16.87 -5.03
C GLY A 417 26.40 -17.98 -5.83
N VAL A 418 25.79 -18.92 -5.12
CA VAL A 418 25.01 -20.03 -5.69
C VAL A 418 23.73 -20.17 -4.88
N CYS A 419 22.60 -20.16 -5.58
CA CYS A 419 21.29 -20.45 -4.99
C CYS A 419 21.05 -21.96 -5.04
N PRO A 420 21.05 -22.67 -3.90
CA PRO A 420 20.87 -24.12 -3.89
C PRO A 420 19.43 -24.55 -4.18
N MET A 421 18.48 -23.62 -4.05
CA MET A 421 17.05 -23.83 -4.33
C MET A 421 16.54 -22.74 -5.26
N PRO A 422 15.56 -23.06 -6.12
CA PRO A 422 14.85 -22.06 -6.90
C PRO A 422 13.91 -21.23 -6.01
N GLY A 423 13.51 -20.06 -6.50
CA GLY A 423 12.60 -19.16 -5.82
C GLY A 423 13.13 -17.72 -5.75
N TYR A 424 12.74 -16.99 -4.71
CA TYR A 424 13.17 -15.61 -4.47
C TYR A 424 14.29 -15.55 -3.43
N HIS A 425 15.27 -14.70 -3.66
CA HIS A 425 16.44 -14.53 -2.81
C HIS A 425 16.77 -13.06 -2.58
N THR A 426 17.29 -12.76 -1.39
CA THR A 426 17.87 -11.47 -1.03
C THR A 426 19.35 -11.62 -0.74
N HIS A 427 20.20 -11.05 -1.59
CA HIS A 427 21.64 -11.03 -1.40
C HIS A 427 22.06 -9.73 -0.70
N LEU A 428 22.57 -9.85 0.52
CA LEU A 428 23.19 -8.74 1.26
C LEU A 428 24.56 -8.42 0.66
N LEU A 429 24.78 -7.15 0.30
CA LEU A 429 26.06 -6.68 -0.18
C LEU A 429 27.08 -6.68 0.96
N ASN A 430 28.32 -7.12 0.71
CA ASN A 430 29.39 -7.08 1.72
C ASN A 430 29.77 -5.65 2.09
N SER A 431 29.49 -4.68 1.22
CA SER A 431 29.73 -3.26 1.46
C SER A 431 28.62 -2.42 0.82
N PRO A 432 27.90 -1.61 1.63
CA PRO A 432 26.87 -0.72 1.11
C PRO A 432 27.40 0.30 0.11
N VAL A 433 26.56 0.67 -0.86
CA VAL A 433 26.88 1.70 -1.86
C VAL A 433 26.11 2.98 -1.53
N SER A 434 26.82 4.07 -1.23
CA SER A 434 26.21 5.38 -1.05
C SER A 434 25.66 5.93 -2.37
N LEU A 435 24.41 6.37 -2.32
CA LEU A 435 23.66 6.99 -3.41
C LEU A 435 23.21 8.38 -2.95
N THR A 436 23.30 9.36 -3.84
CA THR A 436 22.71 10.68 -3.61
C THR A 436 21.32 10.76 -4.23
N SER A 437 20.45 11.61 -3.70
CA SER A 437 19.11 11.84 -4.24
C SER A 437 19.13 12.09 -5.76
N GLY A 438 18.34 11.33 -6.52
CA GLY A 438 18.25 11.38 -7.98
C GLY A 438 19.40 10.72 -8.73
N GLU A 439 20.41 10.17 -8.03
CA GLU A 439 21.50 9.45 -8.66
C GLU A 439 20.99 8.16 -9.31
N LYS A 440 21.39 7.94 -10.58
CA LYS A 440 21.07 6.70 -11.26
C LYS A 440 22.03 5.60 -10.81
N PHE A 441 21.49 4.41 -10.63
CA PHE A 441 22.30 3.22 -10.42
C PHE A 441 21.65 2.04 -11.14
N SER A 442 22.45 1.05 -11.50
CA SER A 442 21.93 -0.20 -12.06
C SER A 442 22.37 -1.39 -11.23
N VAL A 443 21.53 -2.40 -11.25
CA VAL A 443 21.82 -3.72 -10.71
C VAL A 443 21.83 -4.68 -11.90
N VAL A 444 22.99 -5.24 -12.19
CA VAL A 444 23.22 -6.20 -13.26
C VAL A 444 23.52 -7.56 -12.64
N ILE A 445 22.82 -8.59 -13.09
CA ILE A 445 23.01 -9.96 -12.64
C ILE A 445 23.31 -10.84 -13.84
N LYS A 446 24.35 -11.66 -13.71
CA LYS A 446 24.64 -12.78 -14.60
C LYS A 446 24.25 -14.06 -13.89
N PHE A 447 23.35 -14.82 -14.48
CA PHE A 447 23.08 -16.19 -14.05
C PHE A 447 23.84 -17.20 -14.88
N SER A 448 24.20 -18.33 -14.27
CA SER A 448 24.82 -19.46 -14.93
C SER A 448 24.20 -20.77 -14.43
N ASN A 449 23.58 -21.53 -15.32
CA ASN A 449 23.08 -22.87 -15.06
C ASN A 449 23.20 -23.73 -16.34
N PRO A 450 23.87 -24.89 -16.30
CA PRO A 450 23.98 -25.77 -17.47
C PRO A 450 22.68 -26.51 -17.80
N SER A 451 21.72 -26.56 -16.89
CA SER A 451 20.52 -27.41 -16.99
C SER A 451 19.27 -26.67 -17.48
N ASP A 452 19.22 -25.34 -17.33
CA ASP A 452 18.09 -24.51 -17.75
C ASP A 452 18.59 -23.27 -18.49
N PRO A 453 18.19 -23.05 -19.75
CA PRO A 453 18.60 -21.86 -20.50
C PRO A 453 17.77 -20.61 -20.17
N TYR A 454 16.63 -20.73 -19.47
CA TYR A 454 15.69 -19.63 -19.21
C TYR A 454 15.87 -19.03 -17.80
N LEU A 455 16.98 -18.32 -17.61
CA LEU A 455 17.48 -17.93 -16.29
C LEU A 455 16.95 -16.62 -15.72
N LEU A 456 16.33 -15.78 -16.55
CA LEU A 456 15.94 -14.42 -16.17
C LEU A 456 14.44 -14.36 -15.89
N ALA A 457 14.04 -14.34 -14.62
CA ALA A 457 12.66 -14.11 -14.24
C ALA A 457 12.17 -12.74 -14.72
N ILE A 458 10.95 -12.73 -15.27
CA ILE A 458 10.30 -11.54 -15.81
C ILE A 458 8.86 -11.38 -15.33
N GLU A 459 8.48 -10.12 -15.20
CA GLU A 459 7.09 -9.68 -15.22
C GLU A 459 6.72 -9.32 -16.67
N ILE A 460 5.59 -9.83 -17.14
CA ILE A 460 5.09 -9.57 -18.50
C ILE A 460 3.55 -9.60 -18.48
N PRO A 461 2.87 -8.81 -19.35
CA PRO A 461 1.43 -8.95 -19.50
C PRO A 461 1.08 -10.33 -20.03
N LEU A 462 0.21 -11.01 -19.28
CA LEU A 462 -0.40 -12.26 -19.68
C LEU A 462 -1.91 -12.12 -19.53
N ASP A 463 -2.62 -12.34 -20.64
CA ASP A 463 -4.06 -12.14 -20.71
C ASP A 463 -4.78 -12.87 -19.58
N SER A 464 -5.61 -12.11 -18.87
CA SER A 464 -6.43 -12.58 -17.77
C SER A 464 -5.64 -13.13 -16.56
N TYR A 465 -4.34 -12.91 -16.46
CA TYR A 465 -3.55 -13.23 -15.26
C TYR A 465 -2.80 -11.99 -14.76
N SER A 466 -1.92 -11.42 -15.58
CA SER A 466 -1.06 -10.29 -15.24
C SER A 466 -1.18 -9.16 -16.26
N SER A 467 -2.36 -8.94 -16.85
CA SER A 467 -2.54 -7.98 -17.96
C SER A 467 -2.17 -6.53 -17.64
N LYS A 468 -1.98 -6.19 -16.36
CA LYS A 468 -1.58 -4.87 -15.88
C LYS A 468 -0.07 -4.65 -15.77
N ALA A 469 0.74 -5.69 -16.00
CA ALA A 469 2.19 -5.56 -16.07
C ALA A 469 2.57 -4.47 -17.09
N GLN A 470 3.52 -3.62 -16.71
CA GLN A 470 3.93 -2.45 -17.50
C GLN A 470 5.44 -2.32 -17.45
N ALA A 471 6.00 -1.73 -18.50
CA ALA A 471 7.41 -1.35 -18.56
C ALA A 471 7.59 -0.01 -19.25
N ASN A 472 8.63 0.72 -18.84
CA ASN A 472 9.03 1.98 -19.45
C ASN A 472 10.42 1.86 -20.09
N PRO A 473 10.72 2.71 -21.10
CA PRO A 473 12.06 2.74 -21.69
C PRO A 473 13.15 3.04 -20.67
N GLY A 474 14.20 2.24 -20.72
CA GLY A 474 15.38 2.37 -19.88
C GLY A 474 15.29 1.74 -18.50
N GLU A 475 14.26 0.95 -18.22
CA GLU A 475 14.12 0.21 -16.95
C GLU A 475 14.92 -1.09 -16.98
N SER A 476 14.58 -2.01 -17.88
CA SER A 476 15.09 -3.39 -17.89
C SER A 476 15.85 -3.72 -19.17
N TYR A 477 17.04 -4.29 -19.01
CA TYR A 477 17.94 -4.63 -20.11
C TYR A 477 18.37 -6.09 -20.05
N ILE A 478 18.53 -6.72 -21.21
CA ILE A 478 19.02 -8.09 -21.35
C ILE A 478 20.28 -8.13 -22.23
N SER A 479 21.16 -9.09 -21.94
CA SER A 479 22.36 -9.34 -22.72
C SER A 479 22.75 -10.82 -22.68
N GLN A 480 23.27 -11.33 -23.79
CA GLN A 480 23.82 -12.69 -23.86
C GLN A 480 25.26 -12.73 -23.32
N ASP A 481 26.04 -11.69 -23.58
CA ASP A 481 27.49 -11.67 -23.38
C ASP A 481 27.97 -10.66 -22.32
N GLY A 482 27.05 -9.86 -21.78
CA GLY A 482 27.34 -8.78 -20.83
C GLY A 482 27.96 -7.53 -21.47
N ASN A 483 28.10 -7.48 -22.80
CA ASN A 483 28.67 -6.35 -23.53
C ASN A 483 27.62 -5.65 -24.40
N SER A 484 26.78 -6.41 -25.09
CA SER A 484 25.77 -5.91 -26.01
C SER A 484 24.42 -5.98 -25.33
N TRP A 485 23.88 -4.82 -24.97
CA TRP A 485 22.66 -4.70 -24.17
C TRP A 485 21.49 -4.26 -25.03
N GLN A 486 20.35 -4.93 -24.86
CA GLN A 486 19.09 -4.55 -25.47
C GLN A 486 18.11 -4.14 -24.38
N ASP A 487 17.47 -2.99 -24.56
CA ASP A 487 16.34 -2.59 -23.74
C ASP A 487 15.15 -3.49 -24.07
N LEU A 488 14.56 -4.16 -23.08
CA LEU A 488 13.47 -5.10 -23.33
C LEU A 488 12.31 -4.44 -24.08
N ILE A 489 12.02 -3.16 -23.81
CA ILE A 489 10.93 -2.44 -24.47
C ILE A 489 11.13 -2.33 -25.99
N SER A 490 12.39 -2.35 -26.44
CA SER A 490 12.75 -2.21 -27.86
C SER A 490 12.52 -3.51 -28.65
N ILE A 491 12.29 -4.62 -27.96
CA ILE A 491 12.01 -5.92 -28.56
C ILE A 491 10.50 -6.09 -28.62
N SER A 492 9.92 -6.13 -29.83
CA SER A 492 8.47 -6.08 -30.04
C SER A 492 7.66 -7.14 -29.28
N LYS A 493 8.24 -8.30 -28.97
CA LYS A 493 7.60 -9.38 -28.19
C LYS A 493 7.61 -9.11 -26.67
N PHE A 494 8.47 -8.23 -26.19
CA PHE A 494 8.75 -7.98 -24.77
C PHE A 494 8.60 -6.50 -24.41
N SER A 495 7.78 -5.75 -25.17
CA SER A 495 7.64 -4.29 -25.05
C SER A 495 7.08 -3.82 -23.70
N GLU A 496 6.49 -4.72 -22.92
CA GLU A 496 5.89 -4.44 -21.60
C GLU A 496 6.48 -5.37 -20.54
N THR A 497 7.76 -5.73 -20.70
CA THR A 497 8.44 -6.71 -19.85
C THR A 497 9.50 -6.05 -18.98
N ASN A 498 9.45 -6.33 -17.68
CA ASN A 498 10.49 -5.95 -16.74
C ASN A 498 11.16 -7.18 -16.14
N LEU A 499 12.46 -7.09 -15.84
CA LEU A 499 13.15 -8.14 -15.10
C LEU A 499 12.75 -8.07 -13.63
N CYS A 500 12.60 -9.24 -13.01
CA CYS A 500 12.31 -9.34 -11.59
C CYS A 500 13.60 -9.16 -10.76
N ILE A 501 14.13 -7.93 -10.75
CA ILE A 501 15.30 -7.53 -9.96
C ILE A 501 14.88 -6.36 -9.06
N LYS A 502 15.18 -6.49 -7.78
CA LYS A 502 14.85 -5.51 -6.74
C LYS A 502 16.13 -4.99 -6.09
N ALA A 503 16.11 -3.74 -5.65
CA ALA A 503 17.19 -3.12 -4.89
C ALA A 503 16.65 -2.55 -3.58
N PHE A 504 17.34 -2.85 -2.48
CA PHE A 504 16.93 -2.46 -1.14
C PHE A 504 17.93 -1.47 -0.55
N THR A 505 17.41 -0.35 -0.09
CA THR A 505 18.23 0.72 0.47
C THR A 505 17.81 1.07 1.88
N THR A 506 18.72 1.72 2.59
CA THR A 506 18.48 2.36 3.88
C THR A 506 18.73 3.86 3.75
N VAL A 507 17.93 4.69 4.43
CA VAL A 507 18.15 6.15 4.41
C VAL A 507 19.46 6.48 5.10
N ASP A 508 20.24 7.36 4.48
CA ASP A 508 21.52 7.81 5.04
C ASP A 508 21.46 9.22 5.65
N ALA A 509 20.27 9.83 5.69
CA ALA A 509 20.03 11.17 6.22
C ALA A 509 19.17 11.16 7.50
N LEU A 510 19.36 12.18 8.34
CA LEU A 510 18.46 12.47 9.45
C LEU A 510 17.06 12.87 8.91
N PRO A 511 15.99 12.65 9.68
CA PRO A 511 14.69 13.17 9.32
C PRO A 511 14.69 14.70 9.45
N GLU A 512 13.88 15.38 8.63
CA GLU A 512 13.64 16.82 8.72
C GLU A 512 12.15 17.03 8.93
N ALA A 513 11.73 17.46 10.11
CA ALA A 513 10.34 17.66 10.48
C ALA A 513 9.77 18.92 9.79
N GLU A 514 8.62 18.80 9.12
CA GLU A 514 7.89 19.96 8.59
C GLU A 514 6.42 19.62 8.37
N PHE A 515 5.53 20.60 8.53
CA PHE A 515 4.10 20.40 8.31
C PHE A 515 3.34 21.67 7.94
N SER A 516 2.11 21.51 7.45
CA SER A 516 1.17 22.61 7.23
C SER A 516 -0.24 22.23 7.67
N SER A 517 -1.12 23.23 7.75
CA SER A 517 -2.55 23.05 8.00
C SER A 517 -3.40 23.70 6.91
N ASN A 518 -4.57 23.15 6.61
CA ASN A 518 -5.51 23.76 5.66
C ASN A 518 -6.13 25.08 6.17
N VAL A 519 -6.29 25.24 7.49
CA VAL A 519 -6.81 26.45 8.15
C VAL A 519 -6.10 26.68 9.47
N THR A 520 -5.88 27.95 9.83
CA THR A 520 -5.19 28.34 11.08
C THR A 520 -6.08 29.11 12.05
N SER A 521 -7.25 29.57 11.63
CA SER A 521 -8.18 30.24 12.55
C SER A 521 -9.63 30.14 12.12
N TRP A 522 -10.53 30.00 13.11
CA TRP A 522 -11.97 30.00 12.90
C TRP A 522 -12.72 30.16 14.24
N VAL A 523 -14.05 30.01 14.18
CA VAL A 523 -14.91 29.83 15.35
C VAL A 523 -14.96 28.36 15.81
N SER A 524 -15.38 28.11 17.05
CA SER A 524 -15.55 26.75 17.56
C SER A 524 -16.80 26.05 17.01
N PRO A 525 -16.74 24.73 16.70
CA PRO A 525 -15.54 23.90 16.64
C PRO A 525 -14.74 24.14 15.35
N LEU A 526 -13.41 24.05 15.44
CA LEU A 526 -12.52 24.14 14.28
C LEU A 526 -11.88 22.78 13.99
N THR A 527 -12.25 22.18 12.86
CA THR A 527 -11.60 20.97 12.34
C THR A 527 -10.48 21.34 11.38
N VAL A 528 -9.27 20.89 11.68
CA VAL A 528 -8.04 21.17 10.92
C VAL A 528 -7.52 19.86 10.32
N GLN A 529 -7.23 19.88 9.03
CA GLN A 529 -6.45 18.85 8.35
C GLN A 529 -4.99 19.30 8.33
N PHE A 530 -4.12 18.50 8.94
CA PHE A 530 -2.68 18.69 8.87
C PHE A 530 -2.09 17.86 7.72
N THR A 531 -1.06 18.41 7.10
CA THR A 531 -0.30 17.78 6.03
C THR A 531 1.16 17.71 6.43
N ASP A 532 1.70 16.50 6.52
CA ASP A 532 3.13 16.25 6.70
C ASP A 532 3.90 16.65 5.45
N LEU A 533 5.00 17.38 5.67
CA LEU A 533 5.96 17.80 4.65
C LEU A 533 7.38 17.34 5.02
N SER A 534 7.51 16.48 6.04
CA SER A 534 8.79 16.02 6.55
C SER A 534 9.56 15.21 5.50
N LYS A 535 10.88 15.25 5.57
CA LYS A 535 11.76 14.42 4.74
C LYS A 535 12.37 13.29 5.56
N ASN A 536 12.61 12.16 4.91
CA ASN A 536 13.24 10.96 5.48
C ASN A 536 12.56 10.45 6.78
N ALA A 537 11.27 10.73 6.99
CA ALA A 537 10.52 10.35 8.19
C ALA A 537 9.73 9.04 7.98
N PHE A 538 9.79 8.12 8.95
CA PHE A 538 9.06 6.85 8.94
C PHE A 538 8.00 6.72 10.04
N SER A 539 8.02 7.62 11.01
CA SER A 539 7.01 7.71 12.05
C SER A 539 6.75 9.17 12.39
N TRP A 540 5.53 9.44 12.85
CA TRP A 540 5.02 10.76 13.20
C TRP A 540 4.39 10.66 14.58
N GLU A 541 4.65 11.63 15.43
CA GLU A 541 3.99 11.82 16.72
C GLU A 541 3.56 13.28 16.79
N TRP A 542 2.25 13.50 16.76
CA TRP A 542 1.63 14.83 16.78
C TRP A 542 1.16 15.19 18.18
N ASP A 543 1.39 16.43 18.58
CA ASP A 543 0.77 17.11 19.71
C ASP A 543 0.11 18.38 19.16
N PHE A 544 -1.22 18.44 19.20
CA PHE A 544 -1.99 19.53 18.61
C PHE A 544 -2.28 20.66 19.59
N ASN A 545 -2.13 20.42 20.89
CA ASN A 545 -2.52 21.38 21.93
C ASN A 545 -1.31 21.94 22.71
N GLY A 546 -0.12 21.38 22.52
CA GLY A 546 1.14 21.77 23.14
C GLY A 546 1.27 21.33 24.60
N ASP A 547 0.54 20.32 25.05
CA ASP A 547 0.58 19.80 26.42
C ASP A 547 1.70 18.76 26.66
N GLY A 548 2.41 18.36 25.59
CA GLY A 548 3.48 17.37 25.62
C GLY A 548 2.98 15.93 25.58
N ILE A 549 1.68 15.70 25.39
CA ILE A 549 1.06 14.39 25.22
C ILE A 549 0.76 14.19 23.73
N MET A 550 1.11 13.00 23.22
CA MET A 550 0.84 12.64 21.84
C MET A 550 -0.66 12.42 21.58
N ASP A 551 -1.21 13.13 20.60
CA ASP A 551 -2.58 13.04 20.12
C ASP A 551 -2.75 12.07 18.93
N SER A 552 -1.76 11.95 18.05
CA SER A 552 -1.88 11.11 16.84
C SER A 552 -0.53 10.61 16.30
N THR A 553 -0.55 9.44 15.67
CA THR A 553 0.59 8.89 14.90
C THR A 553 0.33 8.83 13.40
N ALA A 554 -0.80 9.36 12.92
CA ALA A 554 -1.11 9.38 11.50
C ALA A 554 -0.22 10.40 10.77
N ARG A 555 0.20 10.09 9.54
CA ARG A 555 1.03 11.02 8.74
C ARG A 555 0.31 12.34 8.42
N ASN A 556 -0.97 12.28 8.03
CA ASN A 556 -1.78 13.47 7.68
C ASN A 556 -3.07 13.48 8.53
N PRO A 557 -2.98 13.84 9.82
CA PRO A 557 -4.10 13.72 10.75
C PRO A 557 -5.15 14.83 10.59
N VAL A 558 -6.37 14.52 11.04
CA VAL A 558 -7.45 15.50 11.23
C VAL A 558 -7.69 15.67 12.72
N TYR A 559 -7.74 16.90 13.21
CA TYR A 559 -7.99 17.21 14.61
C TYR A 559 -9.05 18.31 14.76
N THR A 560 -9.92 18.19 15.77
CA THR A 560 -11.01 19.15 16.02
C THR A 560 -10.84 19.84 17.37
N TYR A 561 -10.62 21.16 17.32
CA TYR A 561 -10.55 22.02 18.50
C TYR A 561 -11.96 22.49 18.89
N THR A 562 -12.40 22.15 20.10
CA THR A 562 -13.74 22.48 20.61
C THR A 562 -13.77 23.64 21.61
N SER A 563 -12.60 24.03 22.13
CA SER A 563 -12.45 25.13 23.08
C SER A 563 -11.81 26.33 22.41
N TYR A 564 -12.11 27.53 22.92
CA TYR A 564 -11.45 28.75 22.47
C TYR A 564 -10.02 28.81 23.01
N GLY A 565 -9.09 29.32 22.21
CA GLY A 565 -7.69 29.42 22.60
C GLY A 565 -6.75 29.53 21.43
N ASN A 566 -5.47 29.75 21.75
CA ASN A 566 -4.36 29.62 20.81
C ASN A 566 -3.62 28.33 21.14
N TYR A 567 -3.42 27.49 20.13
CA TYR A 567 -2.83 26.17 20.26
C TYR A 567 -1.47 26.14 19.57
N THR A 568 -0.48 25.60 20.27
CA THR A 568 0.83 25.27 19.71
C THR A 568 0.76 23.86 19.16
N VAL A 569 1.24 23.66 17.94
CA VAL A 569 1.27 22.33 17.31
C VAL A 569 2.72 21.89 17.19
N SER A 570 3.00 20.66 17.62
CA SER A 570 4.31 20.01 17.54
C SER A 570 4.20 18.70 16.76
N LEU A 571 5.18 18.44 15.91
CA LEU A 571 5.35 17.18 15.20
C LEU A 571 6.77 16.67 15.49
N ASN A 572 6.86 15.50 16.11
CA ASN A 572 8.10 14.74 16.20
C ASN A 572 8.10 13.66 15.12
N VAL A 573 9.21 13.54 14.40
CA VAL A 573 9.41 12.49 13.39
C VAL A 573 10.67 11.69 13.70
N SER A 574 10.65 10.42 13.29
CA SER A 574 11.82 9.55 13.45
C SER A 574 12.11 8.69 12.23
N ASN A 575 13.38 8.32 12.11
CA ASN A 575 13.87 7.26 11.26
C ASN A 575 15.03 6.52 11.95
N ARG A 576 15.68 5.57 11.25
CA ARG A 576 16.80 4.80 11.80
C ARG A 576 18.04 5.62 12.17
N LYS A 577 18.17 6.85 11.66
CA LYS A 577 19.30 7.76 11.93
C LYS A 577 19.08 8.64 13.14
N GLY A 578 17.84 8.91 13.51
CA GLY A 578 17.53 9.76 14.66
C GLY A 578 16.13 10.34 14.64
N LEU A 579 16.00 11.46 15.35
CA LEU A 579 14.76 12.18 15.60
C LEU A 579 14.92 13.62 15.13
N ASP A 580 13.82 14.22 14.68
CA ASP A 580 13.69 15.67 14.50
C ASP A 580 12.29 16.12 14.91
N SER A 581 12.14 17.41 15.21
CA SER A 581 10.87 17.96 15.68
C SER A 581 10.63 19.37 15.15
N GLU A 582 9.41 19.64 14.70
CA GLU A 582 8.97 20.97 14.29
C GLU A 582 7.84 21.45 15.22
N THR A 583 7.94 22.67 15.75
CA THR A 583 6.94 23.23 16.67
C THR A 583 6.52 24.63 16.23
N LYS A 584 5.25 24.79 15.90
CA LYS A 584 4.64 26.07 15.50
C LYS A 584 3.82 26.63 16.65
N SER A 585 4.37 27.64 17.32
CA SER A 585 3.74 28.30 18.48
C SER A 585 2.51 29.12 18.07
N ASN A 586 1.41 28.98 18.82
CA ASN A 586 0.13 29.66 18.53
C ASN A 586 -0.35 29.49 17.07
N TYR A 587 -0.09 28.33 16.48
CA TYR A 587 -0.35 28.07 15.07
C TYR A 587 -1.84 28.02 14.73
N ILE A 588 -2.66 27.47 15.64
CA ILE A 588 -4.12 27.40 15.48
C ILE A 588 -4.80 28.33 16.49
N THR A 589 -5.75 29.13 16.02
CA THR A 589 -6.50 30.09 16.85
C THR A 589 -8.00 29.84 16.74
N VAL A 590 -8.63 29.44 17.84
CA VAL A 590 -10.07 29.25 17.94
C VAL A 590 -10.68 30.39 18.74
N THR A 591 -11.60 31.12 18.12
CA THR A 591 -12.20 32.32 18.72
C THR A 591 -13.70 32.20 18.85
N GLN A 592 -14.29 32.88 19.83
CA GLN A 592 -15.75 33.04 19.88
C GLN A 592 -16.20 34.06 18.81
N LEU A 593 -17.42 33.88 18.29
CA LEU A 593 -18.08 34.92 17.50
C LEU A 593 -18.43 36.10 18.41
N SER A 594 -18.14 37.33 17.97
CA SER A 594 -18.46 38.54 18.73
C SER A 594 -18.92 39.67 17.83
N ILE A 595 -19.81 40.51 18.38
CA ILE A 595 -20.21 41.78 17.76
C ILE A 595 -19.16 42.82 18.14
N LEU A 596 -18.48 43.38 17.13
CA LEU A 596 -17.45 44.40 17.31
C LEU A 596 -18.04 45.81 17.46
N SER A 597 -19.14 46.08 16.75
CA SER A 597 -19.89 47.33 16.87
C SER A 597 -21.36 47.12 16.59
N ALA A 598 -22.20 47.94 17.22
CA ALA A 598 -23.64 47.98 17.03
C ALA A 598 -24.10 49.44 17.05
N ASN A 599 -24.87 49.86 16.03
CA ASN A 599 -25.43 51.21 15.93
C ASN A 599 -26.95 51.11 15.71
N PRO A 600 -27.77 51.93 16.41
CA PRO A 600 -27.42 52.86 17.49
C PRO A 600 -26.76 52.17 18.70
N GLY A 601 -25.97 52.89 19.49
CA GLY A 601 -25.27 52.31 20.66
C GLY A 601 -26.21 51.85 21.80
N GLY A 602 -27.51 52.12 21.69
CA GLY A 602 -28.55 51.71 22.63
C GLY A 602 -29.95 51.95 22.04
N ASN A 603 -30.97 51.85 22.87
CA ASN A 603 -32.36 52.10 22.48
C ASN A 603 -32.52 53.50 21.85
N ILE A 604 -33.45 53.62 20.91
CA ILE A 604 -33.63 54.83 20.12
C ILE A 604 -35.10 55.22 20.04
N THR A 605 -35.36 56.52 19.99
CA THR A 605 -36.69 57.10 19.79
C THR A 605 -36.67 57.93 18.51
N THR A 606 -37.62 57.68 17.61
CA THR A 606 -37.82 58.45 16.37
C THR A 606 -39.29 58.83 16.21
N TYR A 607 -39.61 59.65 15.22
CA TYR A 607 -40.98 59.98 14.86
C TYR A 607 -41.45 59.16 13.65
N GLU A 608 -42.76 58.93 13.56
CA GLU A 608 -43.39 58.29 12.41
C GLU A 608 -42.91 58.94 11.09
N GLY A 609 -42.45 58.11 10.15
CA GLY A 609 -41.89 58.54 8.86
C GLY A 609 -40.38 58.80 8.83
N ASP A 610 -39.70 58.97 9.97
CA ASP A 610 -38.24 59.16 10.02
C ASP A 610 -37.50 57.94 9.45
N GLN A 611 -36.38 58.15 8.77
CA GLN A 611 -35.49 57.06 8.37
C GLN A 611 -34.58 56.68 9.54
N GLN A 612 -34.61 55.41 9.95
CA GLN A 612 -33.70 54.86 10.96
C GLN A 612 -32.90 53.70 10.38
N GLU A 613 -31.57 53.77 10.51
CA GLU A 613 -30.64 52.70 10.17
C GLU A 613 -30.12 52.01 11.43
N PHE A 614 -30.08 50.68 11.40
CA PHE A 614 -29.42 49.83 12.37
C PHE A 614 -28.25 49.13 11.69
N SER A 615 -27.11 48.99 12.36
CA SER A 615 -25.97 48.26 11.80
C SER A 615 -25.20 47.49 12.86
N ILE A 616 -24.58 46.39 12.44
CA ILE A 616 -23.63 45.63 13.25
C ILE A 616 -22.36 45.34 12.46
N SER A 617 -21.26 45.14 13.18
CA SER A 617 -20.08 44.47 12.65
C SER A 617 -19.64 43.31 13.56
N THR A 618 -18.98 42.31 12.98
CA THR A 618 -18.59 41.06 13.63
C THR A 618 -17.13 40.75 13.34
N ASN A 619 -16.50 39.94 14.20
CA ASN A 619 -15.09 39.53 14.03
C ASN A 619 -14.88 38.52 12.89
N HIS A 620 -15.93 37.83 12.45
CA HIS A 620 -15.92 36.84 11.38
C HIS A 620 -16.97 37.12 10.31
N ASN A 621 -16.79 36.58 9.10
CA ASN A 621 -17.85 36.59 8.10
C ASN A 621 -19.05 35.80 8.65
N SER A 622 -20.22 36.42 8.63
CA SER A 622 -21.42 35.90 9.27
C SER A 622 -22.59 35.94 8.30
N THR A 623 -23.61 35.13 8.58
CA THR A 623 -24.96 35.37 8.08
C THR A 623 -25.70 36.23 9.11
N VAL A 624 -26.07 37.45 8.72
CA VAL A 624 -26.79 38.40 9.56
C VAL A 624 -28.24 38.44 9.15
N ASN A 625 -29.13 38.08 10.08
CA ASN A 625 -30.57 38.19 9.92
C ASN A 625 -31.12 39.32 10.78
N TRP A 626 -31.84 40.24 10.15
CA TRP A 626 -32.51 41.36 10.80
C TRP A 626 -33.97 41.04 11.04
N TYR A 627 -34.42 41.28 12.26
CA TYR A 627 -35.78 41.02 12.71
C TYR A 627 -36.43 42.33 13.17
N LEU A 628 -37.70 42.50 12.82
CA LEU A 628 -38.59 43.53 13.37
C LEU A 628 -39.78 42.83 14.04
N ASN A 629 -39.91 42.99 15.36
CA ASN A 629 -40.90 42.30 16.19
C ASN A 629 -40.89 40.77 15.98
N GLY A 630 -39.69 40.18 15.87
CA GLY A 630 -39.51 38.75 15.66
C GLY A 630 -39.72 38.26 14.21
N VAL A 631 -40.08 39.13 13.28
CA VAL A 631 -40.24 38.79 11.85
C VAL A 631 -38.98 39.16 11.08
N VAL A 632 -38.41 38.23 10.31
CA VAL A 632 -37.25 38.48 9.45
C VAL A 632 -37.60 39.53 8.39
N LYS A 633 -36.76 40.57 8.27
CA LYS A 633 -36.92 41.66 7.30
C LYS A 633 -35.79 41.70 6.28
N HIS A 634 -34.58 41.39 6.70
CA HIS A 634 -33.41 41.39 5.84
C HIS A 634 -32.47 40.26 6.24
N SER A 635 -31.74 39.70 5.28
CA SER A 635 -30.76 38.65 5.49
C SER A 635 -29.61 38.85 4.52
N GLU A 636 -28.40 38.81 5.04
CA GLU A 636 -27.17 38.98 4.27
C GLU A 636 -26.17 37.92 4.74
N SER A 637 -25.46 37.28 3.81
CA SER A 637 -24.56 36.15 4.12
C SER A 637 -23.13 36.42 3.66
N GLY A 638 -22.16 35.95 4.45
CA GLY A 638 -20.74 36.08 4.14
C GLY A 638 -20.17 37.48 4.42
N VAL A 639 -20.84 38.29 5.25
CA VAL A 639 -20.47 39.68 5.52
C VAL A 639 -19.90 39.85 6.93
N LYS A 640 -18.93 40.77 7.09
CA LYS A 640 -18.45 41.18 8.42
C LYS A 640 -19.28 42.31 9.03
N SER A 641 -20.03 43.02 8.21
CA SER A 641 -20.91 44.11 8.62
C SER A 641 -22.18 44.06 7.79
N SER A 642 -23.31 44.38 8.40
CA SER A 642 -24.60 44.49 7.73
C SER A 642 -25.38 45.65 8.32
N SER A 643 -26.27 46.25 7.54
CA SER A 643 -27.20 47.26 8.02
C SER A 643 -28.62 47.03 7.54
N TYR A 644 -29.56 47.56 8.29
CA TYR A 644 -30.99 47.50 8.02
C TYR A 644 -31.59 48.88 8.29
N SER A 645 -32.14 49.48 7.23
CA SER A 645 -32.84 50.76 7.31
C SER A 645 -34.33 50.56 7.08
N ASN A 646 -35.15 51.31 7.83
CA ASN A 646 -36.58 51.34 7.61
C ASN A 646 -37.17 52.72 7.96
N SER A 647 -38.25 53.10 7.29
CA SER A 647 -39.08 54.22 7.72
C SER A 647 -39.77 53.85 9.04
N ALA A 648 -39.77 54.78 9.99
CA ALA A 648 -40.40 54.59 11.28
C ALA A 648 -41.91 54.28 11.10
N PRO A 649 -42.38 53.11 11.58
CA PRO A 649 -43.78 52.68 11.45
C PRO A 649 -44.74 53.54 12.30
N SER A 650 -46.02 53.13 12.40
CA SER A 650 -47.00 53.80 13.26
C SER A 650 -46.51 53.90 14.71
N PRO A 651 -46.97 54.86 15.52
CA PRO A 651 -46.51 55.01 16.90
C PRO A 651 -46.63 53.72 17.73
N GLY A 652 -45.56 53.38 18.45
CA GLY A 652 -45.45 52.12 19.19
C GLY A 652 -44.02 51.81 19.59
N ILE A 653 -43.83 50.68 20.28
CA ILE A 653 -42.50 50.15 20.63
C ILE A 653 -42.24 48.92 19.76
N TYR A 654 -41.12 48.95 19.06
CA TYR A 654 -40.68 47.89 18.16
C TYR A 654 -39.38 47.28 18.66
N THR A 655 -39.27 45.96 18.61
CA THR A 655 -38.02 45.25 18.89
C THR A 655 -37.31 44.99 17.58
N VAL A 656 -36.15 45.63 17.39
CA VAL A 656 -35.25 45.33 16.28
C VAL A 656 -34.15 44.41 16.80
N ALA A 657 -33.87 43.32 16.10
CA ALA A 657 -32.78 42.43 16.47
C ALA A 657 -31.92 42.05 15.26
N ALA A 658 -30.61 42.06 15.43
CA ALA A 658 -29.64 41.54 14.48
C ALA A 658 -29.07 40.24 15.03
N ARG A 659 -29.32 39.12 14.37
CA ARG A 659 -28.75 37.81 14.70
C ARG A 659 -27.66 37.48 13.69
N ALA A 660 -26.40 37.45 14.14
CA ALA A 660 -25.28 37.00 13.34
C ALA A 660 -24.95 35.54 13.69
N VAL A 661 -24.71 34.73 12.66
CA VAL A 661 -24.38 33.31 12.78
C VAL A 661 -23.13 33.01 11.94
N THR A 662 -22.15 32.33 12.55
CA THR A 662 -20.95 31.82 11.88
C THR A 662 -20.69 30.40 12.40
N GLY A 663 -20.67 29.40 11.52
CA GLY A 663 -20.58 28.00 11.95
C GLY A 663 -21.72 27.63 12.90
N SER A 664 -21.39 27.11 14.08
CA SER A 664 -22.34 26.83 15.17
C SER A 664 -22.56 28.01 16.13
N GLU A 665 -21.79 29.08 16.01
CA GLU A 665 -21.86 30.23 16.91
C GLU A 665 -22.99 31.20 16.50
N THR A 666 -23.65 31.80 17.49
CA THR A 666 -24.69 32.81 17.28
C THR A 666 -24.51 33.96 18.27
N VAL A 667 -24.52 35.19 17.77
CA VAL A 667 -24.57 36.41 18.59
C VAL A 667 -25.76 37.28 18.17
N VAL A 668 -26.33 38.00 19.13
CA VAL A 668 -27.51 38.83 18.92
C VAL A 668 -27.30 40.21 19.50
N SER A 669 -27.61 41.25 18.72
CA SER A 669 -27.83 42.61 19.21
C SER A 669 -29.32 42.92 19.15
N THR A 670 -29.85 43.66 20.12
CA THR A 670 -31.28 44.00 20.19
C THR A 670 -31.47 45.44 20.64
N TRP A 671 -32.42 46.12 20.01
CA TRP A 671 -32.82 47.49 20.30
C TRP A 671 -34.32 47.56 20.54
N ASN A 672 -34.71 48.36 21.52
CA ASN A 672 -36.06 48.89 21.59
C ASN A 672 -36.11 50.20 20.79
N TRP A 673 -36.89 50.19 19.72
CA TRP A 673 -37.15 51.33 18.86
C TRP A 673 -38.53 51.89 19.17
N THR A 674 -38.55 53.03 19.87
CA THR A 674 -39.79 53.73 20.20
C THR A 674 -40.13 54.69 19.08
N VAL A 675 -41.29 54.52 18.45
CA VAL A 675 -41.79 55.43 17.44
C VAL A 675 -42.92 56.25 18.03
N ARG A 676 -42.82 57.58 17.91
CA ARG A 676 -43.83 58.52 18.39
C ARG A 676 -44.60 59.14 17.22
N ASP A 677 -45.79 59.64 17.50
CA ASP A 677 -46.49 60.54 16.59
C ASP A 677 -45.56 61.69 16.23
N TRP A 678 -45.36 61.96 14.93
CA TRP A 678 -44.59 63.12 14.50
C TRP A 678 -45.15 64.40 15.12
N ASN A 679 -44.27 65.19 15.73
CA ASN A 679 -44.60 66.44 16.37
C ASN A 679 -43.61 67.54 15.97
N PRO A 680 -44.00 68.50 15.12
CA PRO A 680 -43.11 69.58 14.67
C PRO A 680 -42.71 70.55 15.78
N TRP A 681 -43.34 70.42 16.94
CA TRP A 681 -43.13 71.23 18.13
C TRP A 681 -42.35 70.49 19.22
N ASP A 682 -41.84 69.29 18.92
CA ASP A 682 -41.01 68.52 19.85
C ASP A 682 -39.54 68.91 19.65
N ASN A 683 -39.06 69.90 20.39
CA ASN A 683 -37.64 70.25 20.42
C ASN A 683 -36.99 69.72 21.71
N SER A 684 -35.68 69.80 21.82
CA SER A 684 -34.94 69.25 22.97
C SER A 684 -35.27 69.88 24.34
N THR A 685 -36.09 70.94 24.39
CA THR A 685 -36.63 71.55 25.62
C THR A 685 -38.06 71.11 25.96
N SER A 686 -38.83 70.60 25.00
CA SER A 686 -40.04 69.84 25.30
C SER A 686 -39.62 68.44 25.69
N GLN A 687 -39.85 68.03 26.94
CA GLN A 687 -39.53 66.69 27.41
C GLN A 687 -40.25 65.65 26.55
N GLU A 688 -39.57 65.17 25.51
CA GLU A 688 -39.97 63.95 24.81
C GLU A 688 -41.41 64.01 24.24
N GLY A 689 -41.84 65.17 23.75
CA GLY A 689 -43.16 65.35 23.12
C GLY A 689 -44.36 65.23 24.05
N THR A 690 -44.12 65.08 25.35
CA THR A 690 -45.19 64.99 26.36
C THR A 690 -45.70 66.35 26.81
N ASN A 691 -44.93 67.42 26.61
CA ASN A 691 -45.30 68.78 27.00
C ASN A 691 -45.01 69.77 25.86
N ILE A 692 -46.07 70.38 25.33
CA ILE A 692 -45.96 71.54 24.44
C ILE A 692 -45.78 72.78 25.33
N SER A 693 -44.75 73.59 25.09
CA SER A 693 -44.57 74.86 25.80
C SER A 693 -45.61 75.90 25.34
N THR A 694 -45.88 76.90 26.17
CA THR A 694 -46.78 78.02 25.78
C THR A 694 -46.28 78.75 24.54
N GLY A 695 -44.96 78.85 24.34
CA GLY A 695 -44.38 79.45 23.13
C GLY A 695 -44.66 78.60 21.88
N GLU A 696 -44.48 77.29 21.97
CA GLU A 696 -44.77 76.36 20.87
C GLU A 696 -46.27 76.32 20.53
N LEU A 697 -47.15 76.36 21.53
CA LEU A 697 -48.60 76.43 21.26
C LEU A 697 -48.99 77.77 20.60
N GLN A 698 -48.42 78.89 21.06
CA GLN A 698 -48.68 80.20 20.46
C GLN A 698 -48.24 80.23 18.99
N GLU A 699 -47.09 79.65 18.68
CA GLU A 699 -46.58 79.54 17.31
C GLU A 699 -47.48 78.62 16.46
N ALA A 700 -47.91 77.47 17.01
CA ALA A 700 -48.86 76.58 16.33
C ALA A 700 -50.20 77.28 16.03
N ILE A 701 -50.75 78.03 17.00
CA ILE A 701 -51.97 78.82 16.79
C ILE A 701 -51.74 79.93 15.74
N HIS A 702 -50.57 80.58 15.76
CA HIS A 702 -50.21 81.61 14.80
C HIS A 702 -50.16 81.05 13.37
N ILE A 703 -49.49 79.92 13.17
CA ILE A 703 -49.39 79.24 11.87
C ILE A 703 -50.76 78.81 11.38
N TYR A 704 -51.55 78.15 12.24
CA TYR A 704 -52.91 77.71 11.89
C TYR A 704 -53.82 78.87 11.49
N LYS A 705 -53.89 79.94 12.31
CA LYS A 705 -54.78 81.09 12.05
C LYS A 705 -54.45 81.83 10.76
N ASN A 706 -53.18 81.85 10.37
CA ASN A 706 -52.72 82.54 9.19
C ASN A 706 -52.58 81.62 7.97
N SER A 707 -53.05 80.36 8.08
CA SER A 707 -52.91 79.32 7.04
C SER A 707 -51.47 79.21 6.51
N LEU A 708 -50.51 79.41 7.40
CA LEU A 708 -49.10 79.27 7.06
C LEU A 708 -48.74 77.78 7.05
N PRO A 709 -47.84 77.35 6.16
CA PRO A 709 -47.26 76.02 6.28
C PRO A 709 -46.42 75.95 7.56
N ILE A 710 -46.43 74.79 8.21
CA ILE A 710 -45.59 74.54 9.37
C ILE A 710 -44.12 74.72 8.95
N PRO A 711 -43.32 75.51 9.70
CA PRO A 711 -41.92 75.75 9.40
C PRO A 711 -41.16 74.44 9.20
N TYR A 712 -40.28 74.40 8.21
CA TYR A 712 -39.39 73.28 7.88
C TYR A 712 -40.04 72.00 7.33
N SER A 713 -41.35 71.76 7.55
CA SER A 713 -42.05 70.59 6.98
C SER A 713 -42.92 70.93 5.77
N GLY A 714 -43.38 72.18 5.65
CA GLY A 714 -44.28 72.59 4.57
C GLY A 714 -45.71 72.04 4.71
N ALA A 715 -46.00 71.26 5.75
CA ALA A 715 -47.31 70.67 5.98
C ALA A 715 -48.31 71.72 6.48
N GLU A 716 -49.57 71.59 6.09
CA GLU A 716 -50.64 72.40 6.68
C GLU A 716 -50.98 71.89 8.08
N LEU A 717 -51.12 72.80 9.04
CA LEU A 717 -51.59 72.46 10.37
C LEU A 717 -53.10 72.28 10.34
N THR A 718 -53.59 71.05 10.54
CA THR A 718 -55.03 70.75 10.51
C THR A 718 -55.73 71.15 11.81
N ASP A 719 -57.04 71.39 11.75
CA ASP A 719 -57.90 71.66 12.92
C ASP A 719 -57.72 70.59 14.01
N ASP A 720 -57.75 69.31 13.62
CA ASP A 720 -57.59 68.17 14.51
C ASP A 720 -56.21 68.16 15.18
N ARG A 721 -55.15 68.52 14.43
CA ARG A 721 -53.80 68.57 14.98
C ARG A 721 -53.60 69.76 15.90
N LEU A 722 -54.14 70.93 15.57
CA LEU A 722 -54.11 72.08 16.48
C LEU A 722 -54.85 71.76 17.77
N MET A 723 -56.01 71.12 17.69
CA MET A 723 -56.77 70.70 18.88
C MET A 723 -56.00 69.68 19.72
N LYS A 724 -55.28 68.74 19.10
CA LYS A 724 -54.37 67.81 19.79
C LYS A 724 -53.21 68.56 20.47
N LEU A 725 -52.60 69.55 19.83
CA LEU A 725 -51.54 70.38 20.43
C LEU A 725 -52.05 71.24 21.60
N ILE A 726 -53.24 71.84 21.47
CA ILE A 726 -53.90 72.56 22.57
C ILE A 726 -54.16 71.61 23.74
N ARG A 727 -54.62 70.38 23.46
CA ARG A 727 -54.85 69.36 24.48
C ARG A 727 -53.56 68.96 25.20
N LEU A 728 -52.50 68.65 24.45
CA LEU A 728 -51.19 68.31 25.00
C LEU A 728 -50.57 69.47 25.82
N TRP A 729 -50.72 70.72 25.38
CA TRP A 729 -50.33 71.90 26.16
C TRP A 729 -51.15 72.04 27.45
N ARG A 730 -52.47 71.81 27.39
CA ARG A 730 -53.38 71.97 28.53
C ARG A 730 -53.27 70.84 29.56
N GLU A 731 -52.87 69.65 29.12
CA GLU A 731 -52.70 68.46 29.95
C GLU A 731 -51.29 68.32 30.56
N GLY A 732 -50.37 69.27 30.30
CA GLY A 732 -49.02 69.27 30.85
C GLY A 732 -48.96 69.30 32.39
N PRO A 733 -47.84 68.84 32.98
CA PRO A 733 -47.84 67.79 33.99
C PRO A 733 -48.84 68.07 35.11
N ALA A 734 -49.83 67.19 35.27
CA ALA A 734 -50.54 67.10 36.54
C ALA A 734 -49.51 66.82 37.65
N ASN A 735 -49.63 67.57 38.75
CA ASN A 735 -48.93 67.38 40.03
C ASN A 735 -48.56 65.92 40.34
#